data_AF-A0A812Z980-F1
#
_entry.id   AF-A0A812Z980-F1
#
_cell.length_a   1.000
_cell.length_b   1.000
_cell.length_c   1.000
_cell.angle_alpha   90.00
_cell.angle_beta   90.00
_cell.angle_gamma   90.00
#
_symmetry.space_group_name_H-M   'P 1'
#
loop_
_entity.id
_entity.type
_entity.pdbx_description
1 polymer ?
#
loop_
_entity_poly.entity_id
_entity_poly.type
_entity_poly.pdbx_seq_one_letter_code
_entity_poly.pdbx_strand_id
1 'polypeptide(L)'
;MPVQETADQREERRSAVKTICRLSTALQSPEKLSRDVGGQILAERVAQLRDALQGEELQILEDTVRQYETAVGRALNFEDAQAGEQSVGAASSMPEEPSQPSASFQVQSQSGGRSFRIHGQDLQLTFNHGPWRSQNENAEEWFASQGVHLVARFQTWALEELPQKFREPILHMSLTLEELNKARGGHVQVSRNRAHFYVYCSKVGTLWSFTNYWPFVDYEVQPFWLMGWWATGKLSNKQYKSYLLKCKKSYRGLLQNFEAVVHSENALQLEEYRETVVQILASARLPFRSHDDPLFPCLPHFLEQFRWARDRCKLYALQGPSQAAKTSFVKSLFKSPFVLTIQGQDVLNLQSFQYGRHDALILDNLVEWSLILKYRALLQANVDLHMLGESATGIYSYSVFLWGVPICVTLDADVDSTPFLASEWLQANVYRDVLPVGAKCYLEGERASGSGPGNATRVCDQAKQTRSDSSRGSTKLKGRTSLAEILEASPVEIAKVLIEKNFCSEAPAAKTCSCQSSKWKLEPRGGACNWRCKVCRKTVALTNVDADLFGGQRLPLKAIAGALWLYSSKLHLSPDDCSLLLGVDHRAIRTLFETFNQHFVPIIDQMNDAIVVGLCSADVELDEISFRSSGRAHGIVWLKYLAVARRGSSLVWLKRLGYRIAAPFLLKRCSAPEPGFELHRVS
;
A
#
# COMPACT_ATOMS: atom_id res chain seq x y z
N MET A 1 6.94 -52.01 3.93
CA MET A 1 5.97 -50.98 3.51
C MET A 1 5.14 -50.61 4.72
N PRO A 2 5.01 -49.33 5.11
CA PRO A 2 4.17 -48.96 6.24
C PRO A 2 2.72 -49.36 5.95
N VAL A 3 2.08 -50.01 6.92
CA VAL A 3 0.65 -50.35 6.85
C VAL A 3 -0.13 -49.04 6.72
N GLN A 4 -0.94 -48.89 5.66
CA GLN A 4 -1.74 -47.68 5.47
C GLN A 4 -2.86 -47.63 6.52
N GLU A 5 -2.92 -46.54 7.29
CA GLU A 5 -4.02 -46.28 8.24
C GLU A 5 -5.37 -46.29 7.52
N THR A 6 -6.33 -47.05 8.07
CA THR A 6 -7.74 -47.01 7.68
C THR A 6 -8.35 -45.64 8.01
N ALA A 7 -9.54 -45.35 7.45
CA ALA A 7 -10.23 -44.08 7.71
C ALA A 7 -10.58 -43.91 9.21
N ASP A 8 -11.02 -44.99 9.85
CA ASP A 8 -11.40 -45.01 11.27
C ASP A 8 -10.18 -44.78 12.17
N GLN A 9 -9.05 -45.43 11.87
CA GLN A 9 -7.78 -45.21 12.57
C GLN A 9 -7.31 -43.75 12.48
N ARG A 10 -7.49 -43.09 11.32
CA ARG A 10 -7.16 -41.66 11.19
C ARG A 10 -8.05 -40.77 12.04
N GLU A 11 -9.33 -41.11 12.18
CA GLU A 11 -10.28 -40.35 12.99
C GLU A 11 -9.98 -40.51 14.49
N GLU A 12 -9.72 -41.74 14.95
CA GLU A 12 -9.28 -42.03 16.32
C GLU A 12 -7.98 -41.31 16.67
N ARG A 13 -6.97 -41.38 15.77
CA ARG A 13 -5.70 -40.65 15.91
C ARG A 13 -5.92 -39.14 16.10
N ARG A 14 -6.80 -38.54 15.29
CA ARG A 14 -7.12 -37.10 15.36
C ARG A 14 -7.89 -36.73 16.63
N SER A 15 -8.75 -37.63 17.10
CA SER A 15 -9.48 -37.46 18.37
C SER A 15 -8.51 -37.44 19.55
N ALA A 16 -7.57 -38.40 19.60
CA ALA A 16 -6.56 -38.48 20.64
C ALA A 16 -5.66 -37.24 20.69
N VAL A 17 -5.14 -36.79 19.52
CA VAL A 17 -4.35 -35.55 19.43
C VAL A 17 -5.12 -34.32 19.95
N LYS A 18 -6.43 -34.24 19.68
CA LYS A 18 -7.28 -33.15 20.16
C LYS A 18 -7.42 -33.16 21.68
N THR A 19 -7.53 -34.32 22.30
CA THR A 19 -7.59 -34.46 23.76
C THR A 19 -6.25 -34.10 24.41
N ILE A 20 -5.12 -34.55 23.85
CA ILE A 20 -3.77 -34.17 24.31
C ILE A 20 -3.57 -32.64 24.22
N CYS A 21 -4.05 -31.99 23.15
CA CYS A 21 -4.03 -30.53 23.02
C CYS A 21 -4.89 -29.81 24.08
N ARG A 22 -5.97 -30.42 24.58
CA ARG A 22 -6.80 -29.81 25.65
C ARG A 22 -6.09 -29.88 26.99
N LEU A 23 -5.48 -31.03 27.30
CA LEU A 23 -4.67 -31.23 28.51
C LEU A 23 -3.43 -30.32 28.54
N SER A 24 -2.94 -29.89 27.37
CA SER A 24 -1.84 -28.91 27.25
C SER A 24 -2.11 -27.54 27.87
N THR A 25 -3.35 -27.23 28.25
CA THR A 25 -3.65 -26.02 29.02
C THR A 25 -2.96 -25.99 30.40
N ALA A 26 -2.68 -27.17 30.97
CA ALA A 26 -1.94 -27.29 32.24
C ALA A 26 -0.48 -26.82 32.14
N LEU A 27 0.13 -26.85 30.95
CA LEU A 27 1.53 -26.46 30.73
C LEU A 27 1.73 -24.95 30.55
N GLN A 28 0.67 -24.13 30.60
CA GLN A 28 0.69 -22.69 30.24
C GLN A 28 1.37 -22.39 28.90
N SER A 29 1.51 -23.39 28.03
CA SER A 29 2.27 -23.31 26.79
C SER A 29 1.30 -22.99 25.63
N PRO A 30 1.55 -21.90 24.86
CA PRO A 30 0.63 -21.44 23.81
C PRO A 30 0.64 -22.31 22.53
N GLU A 31 1.46 -23.35 22.48
CA GLU A 31 1.64 -24.17 21.28
C GLU A 31 0.45 -25.12 21.05
N LYS A 32 -0.26 -24.89 19.95
CA LYS A 32 -1.33 -25.77 19.46
C LYS A 32 -0.72 -26.80 18.51
N LEU A 33 -0.76 -28.09 18.87
CA LEU A 33 -0.35 -29.15 17.95
C LEU A 33 -1.34 -29.26 16.78
N SER A 34 -0.80 -29.49 15.59
CA SER A 34 -1.60 -29.87 14.41
C SER A 34 -2.26 -31.22 14.62
N ARG A 35 -3.43 -31.44 14.01
CA ARG A 35 -4.12 -32.75 14.03
C ARG A 35 -3.32 -33.87 13.34
N ASP A 36 -2.38 -33.49 12.50
CA ASP A 36 -1.50 -34.39 11.76
C ASP A 36 -0.04 -34.24 12.23
N VAL A 37 0.16 -33.86 13.51
CA VAL A 37 1.49 -33.77 14.10
C VAL A 37 2.20 -35.12 14.06
N GLY A 38 3.51 -35.08 13.75
CA GLY A 38 4.36 -36.28 13.73
C GLY A 38 4.47 -36.91 15.12
N GLY A 39 4.67 -38.23 15.16
CA GLY A 39 4.73 -39.00 16.41
C GLY A 39 5.80 -38.53 17.39
N GLN A 40 6.93 -38.00 16.90
CA GLN A 40 8.03 -37.51 17.74
C GLN A 40 7.65 -36.27 18.56
N ILE A 41 7.11 -35.25 17.91
CA ILE A 41 6.62 -34.03 18.57
C ILE A 41 5.49 -34.37 19.56
N LEU A 42 4.64 -35.35 19.22
CA LEU A 42 3.60 -35.81 20.14
C LEU A 42 4.20 -36.51 21.37
N ALA A 43 5.24 -37.33 21.19
CA ALA A 43 5.92 -38.03 22.29
C ALA A 43 6.58 -37.04 23.27
N GLU A 44 7.28 -36.03 22.75
CA GLU A 44 7.86 -34.94 23.57
C GLU A 44 6.78 -34.22 24.39
N ARG A 45 5.65 -33.88 23.76
CA ARG A 45 4.57 -33.19 24.45
C ARG A 45 3.89 -34.05 25.51
N VAL A 46 3.72 -35.35 25.23
CA VAL A 46 3.17 -36.31 26.21
C VAL A 46 4.13 -36.46 27.40
N ALA A 47 5.44 -36.48 27.18
CA ALA A 47 6.43 -36.51 28.27
C ALA A 47 6.29 -35.27 29.18
N GLN A 48 6.23 -34.07 28.61
CA GLN A 48 6.01 -32.83 29.37
C GLN A 48 4.70 -32.87 30.19
N LEU A 49 3.64 -33.43 29.62
CA LEU A 49 2.34 -33.55 30.31
C LEU A 49 2.35 -34.57 31.43
N ARG A 50 3.09 -35.68 31.29
CA ARG A 50 3.25 -36.68 32.36
C ARG A 50 3.90 -36.09 33.61
N ASP A 51 4.85 -35.16 33.43
CA ASP A 51 5.53 -34.49 34.54
C ASP A 51 4.64 -33.43 35.22
N ALA A 52 3.72 -32.82 34.47
CA ALA A 52 2.89 -31.72 34.95
C ALA A 52 1.53 -32.15 35.52
N LEU A 53 0.96 -33.27 35.06
CA LEU A 53 -0.37 -33.73 35.44
C LEU A 53 -0.32 -34.75 36.59
N GLN A 54 -1.36 -34.77 37.42
CA GLN A 54 -1.53 -35.74 38.51
C GLN A 54 -2.98 -36.24 38.57
N GLY A 55 -3.20 -37.40 39.20
CA GLY A 55 -4.54 -37.93 39.47
C GLY A 55 -5.35 -38.26 38.20
N GLU A 56 -6.59 -37.78 38.14
CA GLU A 56 -7.55 -38.08 37.07
C GLU A 56 -7.07 -37.58 35.70
N GLU A 57 -6.40 -36.41 35.66
CA GLU A 57 -5.91 -35.84 34.39
C GLU A 57 -4.77 -36.66 33.78
N LEU A 58 -3.90 -37.21 34.63
CA LEU A 58 -2.84 -38.13 34.20
C LEU A 58 -3.44 -39.44 33.66
N GLN A 59 -4.48 -39.97 34.31
CA GLN A 59 -5.18 -41.16 33.83
C GLN A 59 -5.82 -40.93 32.45
N ILE A 60 -6.47 -39.77 32.25
CA ILE A 60 -7.04 -39.39 30.94
C ILE A 60 -5.93 -39.29 29.87
N LEU A 61 -4.76 -38.74 30.23
CA LEU A 61 -3.62 -38.69 29.32
C LEU A 61 -3.18 -40.10 28.90
N GLU A 62 -2.98 -41.01 29.85
CA GLU A 62 -2.53 -42.39 29.57
C GLU A 62 -3.53 -43.17 28.71
N ASP A 63 -4.83 -43.05 29.00
CA ASP A 63 -5.87 -43.69 28.19
C ASP A 63 -5.90 -43.12 26.77
N THR A 64 -5.68 -41.82 26.63
CA THR A 64 -5.62 -41.14 25.31
C THR A 64 -4.37 -41.55 24.53
N VAL A 65 -3.23 -41.70 25.18
CA VAL A 65 -1.99 -42.20 24.56
C VAL A 65 -2.19 -43.63 24.06
N ARG A 66 -2.79 -44.50 24.88
CA ARG A 66 -3.10 -45.88 24.46
C ARG A 66 -4.04 -45.94 23.26
N GLN A 67 -5.05 -45.07 23.21
CA GLN A 67 -5.93 -44.93 22.04
C GLN A 67 -5.16 -44.51 20.79
N TYR A 68 -4.25 -43.52 20.90
CA TYR A 68 -3.40 -43.10 19.80
C TYR A 68 -2.50 -44.24 19.29
N GLU A 69 -1.82 -44.95 20.19
CA GLU A 69 -0.90 -46.04 19.84
C GLU A 69 -1.63 -47.21 19.16
N THR A 70 -2.84 -47.51 19.62
CA THR A 70 -3.72 -48.52 18.99
C THR A 70 -4.12 -48.09 17.58
N ALA A 71 -4.50 -46.83 17.39
CA ALA A 71 -4.91 -46.30 16.10
C ALA A 71 -3.77 -46.28 15.06
N VAL A 72 -2.56 -45.91 15.49
CA VAL A 72 -1.38 -45.85 14.61
C VAL A 72 -0.70 -47.22 14.44
N GLY A 73 -0.97 -48.17 15.35
CA GLY A 73 -0.34 -49.49 15.35
C GLY A 73 1.14 -49.46 15.77
N ARG A 74 1.57 -48.43 16.49
CA ARG A 74 2.94 -48.30 17.04
C ARG A 74 2.91 -47.51 18.34
N ALA A 75 3.77 -47.88 19.29
CA ALA A 75 3.99 -47.12 20.51
C ALA A 75 4.67 -45.77 20.22
N LEU A 76 4.41 -44.76 21.05
CA LEU A 76 5.16 -43.50 21.03
C LEU A 76 6.58 -43.78 21.57
N ASN A 77 7.60 -43.45 20.79
CA ASN A 77 8.98 -43.61 21.23
C ASN A 77 9.40 -42.40 22.09
N PHE A 78 9.60 -42.64 23.39
CA PHE A 78 10.04 -41.59 24.33
C PHE A 78 11.57 -41.52 24.48
N GLU A 79 12.31 -42.53 24.01
CA GLU A 79 13.78 -42.57 24.15
C GLU A 79 14.45 -41.50 23.27
N ASP A 80 13.89 -41.23 22.09
CA ASP A 80 14.41 -40.19 21.18
C ASP A 80 14.12 -38.77 21.70
N ALA A 81 13.07 -38.58 22.50
CA ALA A 81 12.70 -37.29 23.06
C ALA A 81 13.67 -36.83 24.15
N GLN A 82 14.24 -37.75 24.93
CA GLN A 82 15.21 -37.44 25.99
C GLN A 82 16.65 -37.24 25.45
N ALA A 83 16.99 -37.84 24.31
CA ALA A 83 18.31 -37.68 23.69
C ALA A 83 18.57 -36.26 23.14
N GLY A 84 17.50 -35.49 22.85
CA GLY A 84 17.60 -34.13 22.29
C GLY A 84 18.09 -33.05 23.28
N GLU A 85 17.96 -33.27 24.60
CA GLU A 85 18.37 -32.27 25.60
C GLU A 85 19.84 -32.39 26.05
N GLN A 86 20.51 -33.53 25.83
CA GLN A 86 21.89 -33.74 26.29
C GLN A 86 22.98 -33.37 25.27
N SER A 87 22.65 -32.97 24.04
CA SER A 87 23.65 -32.74 22.97
C SER A 87 24.04 -31.27 22.71
N VAL A 88 23.73 -30.31 23.59
CA VAL A 88 24.05 -28.88 23.36
C VAL A 88 25.38 -28.44 24.02
N GLY A 89 26.22 -29.37 24.48
CA GLY A 89 27.40 -29.04 25.27
C GLY A 89 28.67 -29.86 25.02
N ALA A 90 29.20 -29.92 23.79
CA ALA A 90 30.64 -30.12 23.54
C ALA A 90 30.98 -29.97 22.05
N ALA A 91 32.08 -29.27 21.76
CA ALA A 91 32.57 -28.90 20.43
C ALA A 91 33.04 -30.09 19.55
N SER A 92 32.91 -29.96 18.22
CA SER A 92 34.04 -29.92 17.26
C SER A 92 33.66 -30.39 15.83
N SER A 93 34.36 -29.77 14.87
CA SER A 93 34.69 -30.22 13.50
C SER A 93 33.59 -30.30 12.44
N MET A 94 33.68 -29.34 11.50
CA MET A 94 33.10 -29.38 10.15
C MET A 94 33.66 -30.58 9.36
N PRO A 95 32.83 -31.32 8.61
CA PRO A 95 33.32 -32.23 7.58
C PRO A 95 33.60 -31.48 6.28
N GLU A 96 34.70 -31.89 5.64
CA GLU A 96 35.17 -31.45 4.33
C GLU A 96 34.12 -31.59 3.23
N GLU A 97 34.04 -30.55 2.40
CA GLU A 97 33.22 -30.47 1.19
C GLU A 97 33.97 -31.16 0.02
N PRO A 98 33.35 -32.10 -0.72
CA PRO A 98 34.02 -32.74 -1.84
C PRO A 98 34.10 -31.80 -3.05
N SER A 99 35.30 -31.77 -3.62
CA SER A 99 35.71 -31.03 -4.81
C SER A 99 34.84 -31.32 -6.04
N GLN A 100 34.37 -30.26 -6.69
CA GLN A 100 33.85 -30.29 -8.06
C GLN A 100 34.66 -29.39 -9.00
N PRO A 101 34.77 -29.77 -10.29
CA PRO A 101 35.80 -29.25 -11.19
C PRO A 101 35.45 -27.88 -11.76
N SER A 102 36.50 -27.07 -11.88
CA SER A 102 36.56 -25.78 -12.53
C SER A 102 36.28 -25.88 -14.04
N ALA A 103 35.14 -25.34 -14.48
CA ALA A 103 34.90 -24.92 -15.85
C ALA A 103 34.70 -23.41 -15.88
N SER A 104 35.67 -22.72 -16.49
CA SER A 104 35.69 -21.29 -16.73
C SER A 104 34.59 -20.87 -17.71
N PHE A 105 33.65 -20.03 -17.26
CA PHE A 105 32.79 -19.24 -18.14
C PHE A 105 32.96 -17.75 -17.82
N GLN A 106 33.49 -17.01 -18.78
CA GLN A 106 33.66 -15.56 -18.72
C GLN A 106 32.28 -14.90 -18.73
N VAL A 107 31.94 -14.18 -17.65
CA VAL A 107 30.80 -13.27 -17.62
C VAL A 107 31.26 -11.92 -18.17
N GLN A 108 30.90 -11.64 -19.42
CA GLN A 108 30.90 -10.28 -19.94
C GLN A 108 29.74 -9.51 -19.33
N SER A 109 30.07 -8.36 -18.73
CA SER A 109 29.13 -7.35 -18.28
C SER A 109 28.33 -6.80 -19.46
N GLN A 110 27.01 -7.00 -19.45
CA GLN A 110 26.08 -6.19 -20.24
C GLN A 110 25.02 -5.54 -19.35
N SER A 111 24.78 -4.30 -19.73
CA SER A 111 24.01 -3.25 -19.09
C SER A 111 22.52 -3.57 -18.87
N GLY A 112 22.07 -3.31 -17.65
CA GLY A 112 20.78 -2.76 -17.23
C GLY A 112 19.66 -2.59 -18.28
N GLY A 113 19.02 -3.69 -18.65
CA GLY A 113 17.61 -3.73 -19.04
C GLY A 113 16.86 -4.51 -17.97
N ARG A 114 15.79 -3.96 -17.40
CA ARG A 114 14.92 -4.68 -16.47
C ARG A 114 14.22 -5.82 -17.24
N SER A 115 14.85 -6.99 -17.27
CA SER A 115 14.25 -8.24 -17.73
C SER A 115 13.29 -8.73 -16.66
N PHE A 116 12.01 -8.80 -17.00
CA PHE A 116 10.98 -9.45 -16.18
C PHE A 116 11.15 -10.96 -16.34
N ARG A 117 11.11 -11.70 -15.22
CA ARG A 117 11.19 -13.17 -15.21
C ARG A 117 9.79 -13.71 -14.97
N ILE A 118 9.28 -14.46 -15.94
CA ILE A 118 7.98 -15.12 -15.87
C ILE A 118 8.20 -16.48 -15.19
N HIS A 119 7.48 -16.76 -14.10
CA HIS A 119 7.54 -18.03 -13.38
C HIS A 119 6.15 -18.71 -13.34
N GLY A 120 6.09 -19.92 -13.88
CA GLY A 120 5.33 -21.05 -13.32
C GLY A 120 3.81 -20.93 -13.22
N GLN A 121 3.11 -20.33 -14.20
CA GLN A 121 1.69 -20.61 -14.56
C GLN A 121 1.24 -19.64 -15.67
N ASP A 122 1.76 -19.78 -16.89
CA ASP A 122 1.65 -18.68 -17.88
C ASP A 122 0.38 -18.74 -18.74
N LEU A 123 -0.31 -19.88 -18.81
CA LEU A 123 -1.67 -19.98 -19.36
C LEU A 123 -2.37 -21.21 -18.77
N GLN A 124 -3.57 -21.04 -18.22
CA GLN A 124 -4.44 -22.13 -17.77
C GLN A 124 -5.77 -22.05 -18.52
N LEU A 125 -6.14 -23.11 -19.25
CA LEU A 125 -7.49 -23.22 -19.80
C LEU A 125 -8.25 -24.35 -19.14
N THR A 126 -9.47 -24.00 -18.75
CA THR A 126 -10.43 -24.92 -18.17
C THR A 126 -11.60 -25.06 -19.12
N PHE A 127 -11.79 -26.26 -19.67
CA PHE A 127 -12.93 -26.59 -20.52
C PHE A 127 -14.03 -27.24 -19.68
N ASN A 128 -15.24 -26.70 -19.77
CA ASN A 128 -16.43 -27.44 -19.39
C ASN A 128 -16.89 -28.21 -20.63
N HIS A 129 -16.66 -29.52 -20.67
CA HIS A 129 -17.02 -30.36 -21.82
C HIS A 129 -18.55 -30.57 -21.97
N GLY A 130 -19.35 -30.19 -20.96
CA GLY A 130 -20.79 -30.42 -20.91
C GLY A 130 -21.59 -29.91 -22.13
N PRO A 131 -21.34 -28.70 -22.65
CA PRO A 131 -22.02 -28.18 -23.84
C PRO A 131 -21.53 -28.77 -25.17
N TRP A 132 -20.37 -29.44 -25.19
CA TRP A 132 -19.69 -29.86 -26.42
C TRP A 132 -19.89 -31.33 -26.77
N ARG A 133 -20.40 -32.11 -25.82
CA ARG A 133 -20.76 -33.51 -25.99
C ARG A 133 -22.27 -33.67 -26.01
N SER A 134 -22.76 -34.69 -26.70
CA SER A 134 -24.17 -35.06 -26.56
C SER A 134 -24.45 -35.63 -25.16
N GLN A 135 -25.69 -35.53 -24.66
CA GLN A 135 -26.03 -35.87 -23.26
C GLN A 135 -25.64 -37.30 -22.84
N ASN A 136 -25.50 -38.23 -23.80
CA ASN A 136 -25.21 -39.64 -23.56
C ASN A 136 -23.80 -40.07 -23.97
N GLU A 137 -22.98 -39.15 -24.49
CA GLU A 137 -21.64 -39.48 -24.98
C GLU A 137 -20.64 -39.53 -23.82
N ASN A 138 -19.87 -40.62 -23.75
CA ASN A 138 -18.83 -40.77 -22.73
C ASN A 138 -17.77 -39.67 -22.93
N ALA A 139 -17.35 -39.02 -21.85
CA ALA A 139 -16.37 -37.93 -21.92
C ALA A 139 -15.01 -38.39 -22.47
N GLU A 140 -14.60 -39.63 -22.18
CA GLU A 140 -13.35 -40.21 -22.71
C GLU A 140 -13.44 -40.45 -24.22
N GLU A 141 -14.57 -40.97 -24.70
CA GLU A 141 -14.81 -41.22 -26.13
C GLU A 141 -14.95 -39.92 -26.93
N TRP A 142 -15.67 -38.94 -26.39
CA TRP A 142 -15.76 -37.59 -26.96
C TRP A 142 -14.38 -36.92 -26.99
N PHE A 143 -13.61 -37.04 -25.91
CA PHE A 143 -12.30 -36.41 -25.86
C PHE A 143 -11.35 -37.04 -26.88
N ALA A 144 -11.33 -38.38 -26.97
CA ALA A 144 -10.52 -39.12 -27.93
C ALA A 144 -10.85 -38.77 -29.39
N SER A 145 -12.12 -38.50 -29.70
CA SER A 145 -12.58 -38.22 -31.07
C SER A 145 -12.55 -36.74 -31.44
N GLN A 146 -12.99 -35.84 -30.55
CA GLN A 146 -13.18 -34.41 -30.81
C GLN A 146 -12.32 -33.52 -29.90
N GLY A 147 -12.14 -33.91 -28.64
CA GLY A 147 -11.34 -33.16 -27.67
C GLY A 147 -9.88 -32.99 -28.10
N VAL A 148 -9.26 -34.03 -28.68
CA VAL A 148 -7.88 -33.96 -29.18
C VAL A 148 -7.71 -32.87 -30.26
N HIS A 149 -8.70 -32.70 -31.15
CA HIS A 149 -8.66 -31.66 -32.18
C HIS A 149 -8.80 -30.25 -31.58
N LEU A 150 -9.62 -30.10 -30.55
CA LEU A 150 -9.76 -28.84 -29.83
C LEU A 150 -8.45 -28.46 -29.11
N VAL A 151 -7.81 -29.43 -28.47
CA VAL A 151 -6.51 -29.24 -27.81
C VAL A 151 -5.43 -28.90 -28.83
N ALA A 152 -5.36 -29.62 -29.94
CA ALA A 152 -4.40 -29.35 -31.01
C ALA A 152 -4.58 -27.94 -31.57
N ARG A 153 -5.81 -27.53 -31.89
CA ARG A 153 -6.11 -26.18 -32.40
C ARG A 153 -5.76 -25.10 -31.38
N PHE A 154 -6.04 -25.34 -30.11
CA PHE A 154 -5.66 -24.42 -29.05
C PHE A 154 -4.15 -24.30 -28.92
N GLN A 155 -3.44 -25.43 -28.95
CA GLN A 155 -1.98 -25.48 -28.88
C GLN A 155 -1.35 -24.73 -30.05
N THR A 156 -1.87 -24.89 -31.28
CA THR A 156 -1.47 -24.09 -32.44
C THR A 156 -1.68 -22.59 -32.21
N TRP A 157 -2.88 -22.19 -31.76
CA TRP A 157 -3.15 -20.78 -31.44
C TRP A 157 -2.18 -20.23 -30.37
N ALA A 158 -1.94 -20.98 -29.30
CA ALA A 158 -1.14 -20.52 -28.17
C ALA A 158 0.37 -20.55 -28.41
N LEU A 159 0.88 -21.49 -29.22
CA LEU A 159 2.31 -21.61 -29.53
C LEU A 159 2.73 -20.87 -30.79
N GLU A 160 1.83 -20.69 -31.75
CA GLU A 160 2.17 -20.12 -33.05
C GLU A 160 1.56 -18.73 -33.23
N GLU A 161 0.25 -18.59 -33.03
CA GLU A 161 -0.44 -17.32 -33.30
C GLU A 161 -0.26 -16.28 -32.18
N LEU A 162 -0.29 -16.72 -30.92
CA LEU A 162 -0.19 -15.85 -29.75
C LEU A 162 1.21 -15.21 -29.61
N PRO A 163 2.34 -15.95 -29.75
CA PRO A 163 3.67 -15.35 -29.69
C PRO A 163 3.99 -14.47 -30.90
N GLN A 164 3.36 -14.69 -32.06
CA GLN A 164 3.46 -13.73 -33.17
C GLN A 164 2.85 -12.37 -32.82
N LYS A 165 1.86 -12.34 -31.91
CA LYS A 165 1.20 -11.12 -31.43
C LYS A 165 1.88 -10.48 -30.21
N PHE A 166 2.65 -11.25 -29.42
CA PHE A 166 3.36 -10.77 -28.22
C PHE A 166 4.87 -11.01 -28.35
N ARG A 167 5.69 -9.96 -28.24
CA ARG A 167 7.16 -10.02 -28.49
C ARG A 167 7.96 -10.95 -27.56
N GLU A 168 7.34 -11.58 -26.56
CA GLU A 168 8.02 -12.43 -25.57
C GLU A 168 7.51 -13.89 -25.66
N PRO A 169 8.40 -14.89 -25.57
CA PRO A 169 8.04 -16.30 -25.66
C PRO A 169 7.31 -16.80 -24.41
N ILE A 170 6.23 -17.55 -24.59
CA ILE A 170 5.49 -18.23 -23.51
C ILE A 170 6.21 -19.54 -23.18
N LEU A 171 6.68 -19.71 -21.93
CA LEU A 171 7.53 -20.83 -21.54
C LEU A 171 6.75 -22.03 -21.00
N HIS A 172 5.57 -21.83 -20.40
CA HIS A 172 4.77 -22.91 -19.83
C HIS A 172 3.26 -22.75 -20.07
N MET A 173 2.61 -23.82 -20.51
CA MET A 173 1.18 -23.88 -20.77
C MET A 173 0.57 -25.06 -20.01
N SER A 174 -0.55 -24.84 -19.35
CA SER A 174 -1.30 -25.90 -18.65
C SER A 174 -2.73 -25.97 -19.17
N LEU A 175 -3.16 -27.18 -19.54
CA LEU A 175 -4.53 -27.49 -19.89
C LEU A 175 -5.12 -28.28 -18.73
N THR A 176 -6.20 -27.79 -18.11
CA THR A 176 -6.89 -28.52 -17.05
C THR A 176 -8.29 -28.87 -17.51
N LEU A 177 -8.56 -30.15 -17.77
CA LEU A 177 -9.91 -30.66 -17.88
C LEU A 177 -10.45 -30.87 -16.47
N GLU A 178 -11.33 -29.99 -16.01
CA GLU A 178 -12.10 -30.27 -14.80
C GLU A 178 -13.24 -31.22 -15.19
N GLU A 179 -13.13 -32.48 -14.78
CA GLU A 179 -14.30 -33.35 -14.67
C GLU A 179 -15.36 -32.62 -13.83
N LEU A 180 -16.62 -32.74 -14.26
CA LEU A 180 -17.79 -32.22 -13.55
C LEU A 180 -17.58 -32.31 -12.03
N ASN A 181 -17.39 -31.13 -11.42
CA ASN A 181 -17.22 -30.93 -9.99
C ASN A 181 -18.10 -31.95 -9.23
N LYS A 182 -17.49 -32.93 -8.54
CA LYS A 182 -18.19 -34.05 -7.88
C LYS A 182 -19.15 -33.62 -6.75
N ALA A 183 -19.26 -32.32 -6.50
CA ALA A 183 -20.34 -31.76 -5.71
C ALA A 183 -21.68 -32.30 -6.24
N ARG A 184 -22.58 -32.72 -5.35
CA ARG A 184 -23.95 -33.11 -5.72
C ARG A 184 -24.91 -32.01 -5.26
N GLY A 185 -25.97 -31.77 -6.02
CA GLY A 185 -27.03 -30.82 -5.66
C GLY A 185 -26.62 -29.34 -5.73
N GLY A 186 -27.24 -28.49 -4.90
CA GLY A 186 -27.09 -27.02 -4.94
C GLY A 186 -25.65 -26.49 -4.76
N HIS A 187 -24.74 -27.31 -4.22
CA HIS A 187 -23.32 -26.96 -4.07
C HIS A 187 -22.54 -26.95 -5.39
N VAL A 188 -23.04 -27.61 -6.45
CA VAL A 188 -22.41 -27.59 -7.78
C VAL A 188 -22.36 -26.18 -8.35
N GLN A 189 -23.48 -25.45 -8.26
CA GLN A 189 -23.55 -24.11 -8.81
C GLN A 189 -22.62 -23.15 -8.08
N VAL A 190 -22.55 -23.25 -6.75
CA VAL A 190 -21.62 -22.45 -5.93
C VAL A 190 -20.16 -22.73 -6.30
N SER A 191 -19.81 -24.00 -6.54
CA SER A 191 -18.47 -24.39 -6.98
C SER A 191 -18.13 -23.85 -8.38
N ARG A 192 -19.06 -23.98 -9.33
CA ARG A 192 -18.93 -23.41 -10.68
C ARG A 192 -18.78 -21.89 -10.65
N ASN A 193 -19.63 -21.20 -9.89
CA ASN A 193 -19.57 -19.75 -9.71
C ASN A 193 -18.21 -19.32 -9.14
N ARG A 194 -17.67 -20.09 -8.17
CA ARG A 194 -16.34 -19.84 -7.61
C ARG A 194 -15.23 -20.02 -8.65
N ALA A 195 -15.30 -21.06 -9.48
CA ALA A 195 -14.32 -21.32 -10.55
C ALA A 195 -14.35 -20.22 -11.63
N HIS A 196 -15.54 -19.82 -12.09
CA HIS A 196 -15.69 -18.70 -13.02
C HIS A 196 -15.17 -17.39 -12.42
N PHE A 197 -15.45 -17.15 -11.14
CA PHE A 197 -14.94 -15.97 -10.46
C PHE A 197 -13.42 -16.01 -10.35
N TYR A 198 -12.82 -17.20 -10.17
CA TYR A 198 -11.37 -17.37 -10.13
C TYR A 198 -10.71 -16.98 -11.45
N VAL A 199 -11.32 -17.32 -12.58
CA VAL A 199 -10.82 -16.93 -13.92
C VAL A 199 -11.04 -15.43 -14.17
N TYR A 200 -12.19 -14.88 -13.76
CA TYR A 200 -12.50 -13.46 -13.94
C TYR A 200 -11.63 -12.53 -13.08
N CYS A 201 -11.34 -12.91 -11.84
CA CYS A 201 -10.68 -12.01 -10.90
C CYS A 201 -9.25 -11.69 -11.38
N SER A 202 -8.90 -10.41 -11.45
CA SER A 202 -7.55 -9.96 -11.80
C SER A 202 -6.65 -10.24 -10.60
N LYS A 203 -6.10 -11.44 -10.50
CA LYS A 203 -5.15 -11.79 -9.45
C LYS A 203 -3.81 -11.12 -9.70
N VAL A 204 -2.99 -10.98 -8.66
CA VAL A 204 -1.58 -10.61 -8.82
C VAL A 204 -0.94 -11.60 -9.79
N GLY A 205 -0.35 -11.09 -10.88
CA GLY A 205 0.22 -11.90 -11.97
C GLY A 205 -0.74 -12.29 -13.10
N THR A 206 -2.03 -11.91 -13.06
CA THR A 206 -2.95 -12.19 -14.19
C THR A 206 -2.61 -11.31 -15.39
N LEU A 207 -2.23 -11.94 -16.50
CA LEU A 207 -1.96 -11.25 -17.78
C LEU A 207 -3.24 -11.05 -18.59
N TRP A 208 -4.08 -12.08 -18.66
CA TRP A 208 -5.33 -12.07 -19.39
C TRP A 208 -6.40 -12.88 -18.67
N SER A 209 -7.65 -12.45 -18.81
CA SER A 209 -8.82 -13.14 -18.24
C SER A 209 -10.03 -12.89 -19.13
N PHE A 210 -10.81 -13.93 -19.41
CA PHE A 210 -12.07 -13.83 -20.13
C PHE A 210 -13.11 -14.73 -19.49
N THR A 211 -14.35 -14.26 -19.47
CA THR A 211 -15.50 -15.09 -19.12
C THR A 211 -16.73 -14.59 -19.86
N ASN A 212 -17.59 -15.53 -20.26
CA ASN A 212 -18.94 -15.26 -20.75
C ASN A 212 -19.99 -15.42 -19.64
N TYR A 213 -19.57 -15.69 -18.40
CA TYR A 213 -20.41 -15.83 -17.22
C TYR A 213 -19.93 -14.84 -16.16
N TRP A 214 -20.51 -13.65 -16.20
CA TRP A 214 -20.05 -12.45 -15.53
C TRP A 214 -20.42 -12.44 -14.04
N PRO A 215 -19.43 -12.35 -13.13
CA PRO A 215 -19.72 -12.21 -11.71
C PRO A 215 -20.46 -10.91 -11.43
N PHE A 216 -21.27 -10.91 -10.36
CA PHE A 216 -22.13 -9.80 -9.92
C PHE A 216 -23.31 -9.49 -10.85
N VAL A 217 -23.39 -10.14 -12.01
CA VAL A 217 -24.50 -10.06 -12.97
C VAL A 217 -25.19 -11.41 -13.04
N ASP A 218 -24.47 -12.43 -13.50
CA ASP A 218 -25.03 -13.76 -13.74
C ASP A 218 -25.05 -14.62 -12.47
N TYR A 219 -24.25 -14.24 -11.46
CA TYR A 219 -24.24 -14.87 -10.15
C TYR A 219 -23.68 -13.95 -9.05
N GLU A 220 -24.07 -14.24 -7.81
CA GLU A 220 -23.54 -13.58 -6.62
C GLU A 220 -22.15 -14.14 -6.26
N VAL A 221 -21.18 -13.24 -6.12
CA VAL A 221 -19.84 -13.56 -5.59
C VAL A 221 -19.90 -13.57 -4.07
N GLN A 222 -19.49 -14.68 -3.47
CA GLN A 222 -19.50 -14.79 -2.02
C GLN A 222 -18.26 -14.10 -1.42
N PRO A 223 -18.42 -13.23 -0.40
CA PRO A 223 -17.29 -12.48 0.16
C PRO A 223 -16.14 -13.35 0.72
N PHE A 224 -16.44 -14.57 1.17
CA PHE A 224 -15.40 -15.48 1.69
C PHE A 224 -14.43 -15.95 0.60
N TRP A 225 -14.82 -15.97 -0.68
CA TRP A 225 -13.90 -16.24 -1.79
C TRP A 225 -12.84 -15.15 -1.90
N LEU A 226 -13.27 -13.88 -1.78
CA LEU A 226 -12.37 -12.73 -1.80
C LEU A 226 -11.40 -12.77 -0.64
N MET A 227 -11.91 -13.05 0.57
CA MET A 227 -11.08 -13.12 1.78
C MET A 227 -10.01 -14.21 1.64
N GLY A 228 -10.39 -15.40 1.18
CA GLY A 228 -9.42 -16.49 0.98
C GLY A 228 -8.32 -16.11 0.00
N TRP A 229 -8.65 -15.45 -1.13
CA TRP A 229 -7.65 -15.06 -2.11
C TRP A 229 -6.77 -13.89 -1.65
N TRP A 230 -7.36 -12.91 -0.97
CA TRP A 230 -6.61 -11.80 -0.38
C TRP A 230 -5.66 -12.29 0.73
N ALA A 231 -6.12 -13.18 1.62
CA ALA A 231 -5.29 -13.78 2.66
C ALA A 231 -4.10 -14.59 2.08
N THR A 232 -4.28 -15.22 0.91
CA THR A 232 -3.19 -15.91 0.20
C THR A 232 -2.33 -15.00 -0.69
N GLY A 233 -2.51 -13.67 -0.63
CA GLY A 233 -1.77 -12.71 -1.45
C GLY A 233 -2.12 -12.72 -2.95
N LYS A 234 -3.14 -13.48 -3.37
CA LYS A 234 -3.57 -13.56 -4.77
C LYS A 234 -4.33 -12.31 -5.23
N LEU A 235 -4.91 -11.55 -4.31
CA LEU A 235 -5.54 -10.26 -4.61
C LEU A 235 -4.75 -9.14 -3.92
N SER A 236 -4.46 -8.07 -4.66
CA SER A 236 -3.93 -6.85 -4.04
C SER A 236 -4.98 -6.17 -3.15
N ASN A 237 -4.53 -5.37 -2.18
CA ASN A 237 -5.41 -4.57 -1.31
C ASN A 237 -6.42 -3.72 -2.11
N LYS A 238 -5.99 -3.16 -3.24
CA LYS A 238 -6.84 -2.39 -4.17
C LYS A 238 -7.93 -3.25 -4.83
N GLN A 239 -7.57 -4.43 -5.34
CA GLN A 239 -8.51 -5.33 -6.00
C GLN A 239 -9.51 -5.92 -5.02
N TYR A 240 -9.04 -6.36 -3.85
CA TYR A 240 -9.91 -6.85 -2.78
C TYR A 240 -10.97 -5.81 -2.40
N LYS A 241 -10.57 -4.57 -2.10
CA LYS A 241 -11.51 -3.48 -1.75
C LYS A 241 -12.54 -3.22 -2.86
N SER A 242 -12.10 -3.24 -4.12
CA SER A 242 -12.96 -3.05 -5.29
C SER A 242 -14.02 -4.16 -5.43
N TYR A 243 -13.61 -5.42 -5.32
CA TYR A 243 -14.55 -6.55 -5.39
C TYR A 243 -15.44 -6.66 -4.15
N LEU A 244 -14.93 -6.31 -2.97
CA LEU A 244 -15.70 -6.32 -1.73
C LEU A 244 -16.87 -5.34 -1.81
N LEU A 245 -16.65 -4.14 -2.37
CA LEU A 245 -17.72 -3.14 -2.61
C LEU A 245 -18.85 -3.70 -3.49
N LYS A 246 -18.52 -4.59 -4.45
CA LYS A 246 -19.52 -5.21 -5.33
C LYS A 246 -20.31 -6.33 -4.66
N CYS A 247 -19.78 -6.99 -3.62
CA CYS A 247 -20.45 -8.14 -2.99
C CYS A 247 -21.69 -7.76 -2.15
N LYS A 248 -21.85 -6.49 -1.73
CA LYS A 248 -22.92 -5.94 -0.88
C LYS A 248 -23.14 -6.61 0.50
N LYS A 249 -23.23 -7.94 0.56
CA LYS A 249 -23.35 -8.75 1.78
C LYS A 249 -22.10 -8.62 2.65
N SER A 250 -22.31 -8.46 3.96
CA SER A 250 -21.26 -8.37 4.98
C SER A 250 -20.18 -7.31 4.71
N TYR A 251 -20.48 -6.30 3.86
CA TYR A 251 -19.52 -5.29 3.44
C TYR A 251 -18.88 -4.56 4.62
N ARG A 252 -19.69 -4.12 5.59
CA ARG A 252 -19.22 -3.32 6.74
C ARG A 252 -18.19 -4.05 7.60
N GLY A 253 -18.51 -5.28 8.03
CA GLY A 253 -17.60 -6.05 8.89
C GLY A 253 -16.31 -6.45 8.17
N LEU A 254 -16.41 -6.82 6.89
CA LEU A 254 -15.25 -7.17 6.08
C LEU A 254 -14.37 -5.96 5.74
N LEU A 255 -14.98 -4.79 5.51
CA LEU A 255 -14.25 -3.55 5.29
C LEU A 255 -13.46 -3.15 6.54
N GLN A 256 -14.07 -3.24 7.72
CA GLN A 256 -13.39 -2.94 8.99
C GLN A 256 -12.19 -3.87 9.21
N ASN A 257 -12.35 -5.18 8.98
CA ASN A 257 -11.25 -6.15 9.07
C ASN A 257 -10.14 -5.82 8.07
N PHE A 258 -10.50 -5.49 6.83
CA PHE A 258 -9.56 -5.09 5.79
C PHE A 258 -8.78 -3.82 6.18
N GLU A 259 -9.47 -2.79 6.65
CA GLU A 259 -8.84 -1.53 7.06
C GLU A 259 -7.90 -1.73 8.26
N ALA A 260 -8.27 -2.59 9.21
CA ALA A 260 -7.42 -2.95 10.34
C ALA A 260 -6.13 -3.66 9.89
N VAL A 261 -6.23 -4.62 8.97
CA VAL A 261 -5.05 -5.33 8.43
C VAL A 261 -4.18 -4.38 7.62
N VAL A 262 -4.75 -3.59 6.69
CA VAL A 262 -3.97 -2.64 5.88
C VAL A 262 -3.29 -1.58 6.75
N HIS A 263 -3.96 -1.11 7.80
CA HIS A 263 -3.34 -0.20 8.77
C HIS A 263 -2.16 -0.86 9.48
N SER A 264 -2.30 -2.13 9.89
CA SER A 264 -1.23 -2.89 10.53
C SER A 264 -0.05 -3.16 9.58
N GLU A 265 -0.31 -3.53 8.32
CA GLU A 265 0.71 -3.70 7.27
C GLU A 265 1.48 -2.39 7.04
N ASN A 266 0.77 -1.27 6.91
CA ASN A 266 1.40 0.04 6.73
C ASN A 266 2.23 0.45 7.95
N ALA A 267 1.77 0.14 9.17
CA ALA A 267 2.51 0.41 10.39
C ALA A 267 3.81 -0.42 10.47
N LEU A 268 3.76 -1.70 10.08
CA LEU A 268 4.96 -2.55 9.98
C LEU A 268 5.95 -2.02 8.93
N GLN A 269 5.48 -1.69 7.73
CA GLN A 269 6.33 -1.10 6.68
C GLN A 269 6.97 0.22 7.12
N LEU A 270 6.21 1.05 7.86
CA LEU A 270 6.73 2.31 8.39
C LEU A 270 7.80 2.07 9.46
N GLU A 271 7.63 1.06 10.31
CA GLU A 271 8.63 0.68 11.32
C GLU A 271 9.90 0.11 10.67
N GLU A 272 9.79 -0.79 9.68
CA GLU A 272 10.93 -1.29 8.89
C GLU A 272 11.69 -0.14 8.21
N TYR A 273 10.96 0.80 7.61
CA TYR A 273 11.55 1.99 7.01
C TYR A 273 12.22 2.88 8.06
N ARG A 274 11.61 3.06 9.22
CA ARG A 274 12.18 3.79 10.36
C ARG A 274 13.48 3.15 10.82
N GLU A 275 13.53 1.82 10.98
CA GLU A 275 14.76 1.10 11.35
C GLU A 275 15.86 1.33 10.33
N THR A 276 15.54 1.25 9.03
CA THR A 276 16.48 1.55 7.95
C THR A 276 17.03 2.97 8.07
N VAL A 277 16.17 3.96 8.29
CA VAL A 277 16.57 5.36 8.49
C VAL A 277 17.42 5.52 9.75
N VAL A 278 17.07 4.84 10.84
CA VAL A 278 17.85 4.85 12.09
C VAL A 278 19.24 4.29 11.87
N GLN A 279 19.39 3.20 11.12
CA GLN A 279 20.70 2.62 10.77
C GLN A 279 21.54 3.58 9.92
N ILE A 280 20.94 4.20 8.89
CA ILE A 280 21.61 5.22 8.07
C ILE A 280 22.08 6.39 8.95
N LEU A 281 21.20 6.89 9.82
CA LEU A 281 21.53 7.99 10.71
C LEU A 281 22.56 7.59 11.77
N ALA A 282 22.55 6.35 12.27
CA ALA A 282 23.50 5.87 13.26
C ALA A 282 24.95 5.99 12.76
N SER A 283 25.22 5.68 11.48
CA SER A 283 26.54 5.87 10.87
C SER A 283 26.99 7.33 10.78
N ALA A 284 26.05 8.28 10.81
CA ALA A 284 26.32 9.71 10.72
C ALA A 284 26.31 10.43 12.08
N ARG A 285 26.02 9.71 13.18
CA ARG A 285 25.97 10.29 14.53
C ARG A 285 27.38 10.60 15.03
N LEU A 286 27.56 11.83 15.49
CA LEU A 286 28.72 12.17 16.31
C LEU A 286 28.61 11.47 17.67
N PRO A 287 29.74 11.09 18.29
CA PRO A 287 29.71 10.48 19.61
C PRO A 287 29.10 11.44 20.63
N PHE A 288 28.17 10.93 21.44
CA PHE A 288 27.61 11.67 22.55
C PHE A 288 28.67 11.89 23.64
N ARG A 289 28.52 12.97 24.40
CA ARG A 289 29.34 13.23 25.59
C ARG A 289 29.11 12.15 26.65
N SER A 290 30.08 11.93 27.53
CA SER A 290 29.93 11.00 28.63
C SER A 290 28.88 11.50 29.64
N HIS A 291 28.30 10.59 30.41
CA HIS A 291 27.39 10.95 31.50
C HIS A 291 28.11 11.69 32.65
N ASP A 292 29.43 11.57 32.74
CA ASP A 292 30.29 12.29 33.70
C ASP A 292 30.79 13.65 33.16
N ASP A 293 30.35 14.07 31.97
CA ASP A 293 30.75 15.38 31.41
C ASP A 293 30.27 16.50 32.37
N PRO A 294 31.11 17.51 32.68
CA PRO A 294 30.73 18.62 33.56
C PRO A 294 29.49 19.41 33.12
N LEU A 295 29.04 19.26 31.87
CA LEU A 295 27.76 19.80 31.40
C LEU A 295 26.53 19.12 32.03
N PHE A 296 26.69 17.94 32.63
CA PHE A 296 25.61 17.14 33.23
C PHE A 296 25.87 16.79 34.70
N PRO A 297 26.09 17.77 35.60
CA PRO A 297 26.49 17.50 36.98
C PRO A 297 25.46 16.67 37.77
N CYS A 298 24.16 16.76 37.41
CA CYS A 298 23.13 15.99 38.09
C CYS A 298 22.94 14.57 37.53
N LEU A 299 23.41 14.30 36.30
CA LEU A 299 23.14 13.03 35.62
C LEU A 299 23.77 11.81 36.35
N PRO A 300 25.04 11.83 36.81
CA PRO A 300 25.60 10.71 37.56
C PRO A 300 24.81 10.41 38.83
N HIS A 301 24.39 11.45 39.57
CA HIS A 301 23.58 11.31 40.77
C HIS A 301 22.20 10.71 40.49
N PHE A 302 21.59 11.10 39.37
CA PHE A 302 20.34 10.51 38.91
C PHE A 302 20.51 9.03 38.58
N LEU A 303 21.57 8.63 37.90
CA LEU A 303 21.79 7.22 37.53
C LEU A 303 22.13 6.36 38.76
N GLU A 304 22.90 6.90 39.71
CA GLU A 304 23.31 6.19 40.93
C GLU A 304 22.12 5.73 41.78
N GLN A 305 21.00 6.47 41.77
CA GLN A 305 19.84 6.14 42.60
C GLN A 305 19.21 4.78 42.25
N PHE A 306 19.36 4.32 41.00
CA PHE A 306 18.80 3.06 40.51
C PHE A 306 19.67 1.84 40.81
N ARG A 307 20.84 2.03 41.43
CA ARG A 307 21.65 0.93 41.97
C ARG A 307 21.05 0.32 43.24
N TRP A 308 20.11 1.02 43.87
CA TRP A 308 19.50 0.64 45.13
C TRP A 308 17.98 0.60 45.00
N ALA A 309 17.33 -0.35 45.67
CA ALA A 309 15.88 -0.37 45.76
C ALA A 309 15.40 0.85 46.56
N ARG A 310 14.49 1.64 45.97
CA ARG A 310 13.89 2.82 46.60
C ARG A 310 12.38 2.80 46.39
N ASP A 311 11.64 3.30 47.36
CA ASP A 311 10.18 3.44 47.26
C ASP A 311 9.78 4.57 46.29
N ARG A 312 10.66 5.56 46.10
CA ARG A 312 10.46 6.69 45.19
C ARG A 312 11.79 7.08 44.55
N CYS A 313 11.76 7.36 43.25
CA CYS A 313 12.90 7.86 42.49
C CYS A 313 12.65 9.29 42.02
N LYS A 314 13.74 10.05 41.90
CA LYS A 314 13.74 11.40 41.34
C LYS A 314 13.82 11.33 39.82
N LEU A 315 13.23 12.31 39.15
CA LEU A 315 13.30 12.49 37.71
C LEU A 315 14.60 13.18 37.30
N TYR A 316 15.00 12.99 36.04
CA TYR A 316 16.03 13.80 35.39
C TYR A 316 15.41 14.74 34.36
N ALA A 317 15.78 16.01 34.36
CA ALA A 317 15.33 17.01 33.40
C ALA A 317 16.55 17.65 32.72
N LEU A 318 16.62 17.55 31.40
CA LEU A 318 17.63 18.18 30.57
C LEU A 318 17.02 19.32 29.77
N GLN A 319 17.31 20.55 30.19
CA GLN A 319 16.89 21.76 29.50
C GLN A 319 18.03 22.29 28.63
N GLY A 320 17.73 22.74 27.41
CA GLY A 320 18.77 23.31 26.55
C GLY A 320 18.25 23.82 25.22
N PRO A 321 19.12 24.43 24.39
CA PRO A 321 18.69 25.00 23.11
C PRO A 321 18.11 23.94 22.17
N SER A 322 17.30 24.39 21.22
CA SER A 322 16.84 23.51 20.14
C SER A 322 18.03 22.96 19.37
N GLN A 323 17.89 21.75 18.81
CA GLN A 323 18.95 21.06 18.07
C GLN A 323 20.25 20.80 18.88
N ALA A 324 20.19 20.75 20.22
CA ALA A 324 21.30 20.30 21.06
C ALA A 324 21.42 18.77 21.15
N ALA A 325 20.59 18.04 20.41
CA ALA A 325 20.46 16.57 20.44
C ALA A 325 20.06 15.98 21.80
N LYS A 326 19.38 16.75 22.66
CA LYS A 326 18.96 16.37 24.02
C LYS A 326 18.29 15.00 24.08
N THR A 327 17.23 14.82 23.29
CA THR A 327 16.44 13.57 23.26
C THR A 327 17.28 12.39 22.80
N SER A 328 18.12 12.58 21.78
CA SER A 328 18.99 11.53 21.26
C SER A 328 20.09 11.16 22.26
N PHE A 329 20.61 12.13 23.01
CA PHE A 329 21.56 11.92 24.08
C PHE A 329 20.92 11.11 25.22
N VAL A 330 19.77 11.54 25.74
CA VAL A 330 19.05 10.80 26.79
C VAL A 330 18.69 9.39 26.33
N LYS A 331 18.24 9.22 25.08
CA LYS A 331 18.00 7.88 24.49
C LYS A 331 19.25 7.00 24.51
N SER A 332 20.44 7.57 24.29
CA SER A 332 21.69 6.80 24.24
C SER A 332 22.16 6.28 25.61
N LEU A 333 21.59 6.79 26.70
CA LEU A 333 21.88 6.32 28.06
C LEU A 333 21.22 4.97 28.38
N PHE A 334 20.27 4.54 27.54
CA PHE A 334 19.43 3.36 27.78
C PHE A 334 19.40 2.44 26.55
N LYS A 335 19.16 1.14 26.78
CA LYS A 335 19.11 0.11 25.73
C LYS A 335 17.77 0.10 24.99
N SER A 336 16.66 0.27 25.70
CA SER A 336 15.30 0.21 25.12
C SER A 336 14.36 1.25 25.75
N PRO A 337 14.66 2.55 25.64
CA PRO A 337 13.83 3.57 26.26
C PRO A 337 12.48 3.70 25.54
N PHE A 338 11.40 3.82 26.31
CA PHE A 338 10.10 4.25 25.78
C PHE A 338 10.08 5.77 25.69
N VAL A 339 9.77 6.32 24.52
CA VAL A 339 9.80 7.77 24.30
C VAL A 339 8.41 8.28 24.00
N LEU A 340 7.94 9.18 24.85
CA LEU A 340 6.66 9.87 24.72
C LEU A 340 6.91 11.34 24.40
N THR A 341 6.58 11.78 23.19
CA THR A 341 6.70 13.18 22.78
C THR A 341 5.49 13.99 23.25
N ILE A 342 5.73 15.00 24.08
CA ILE A 342 4.73 15.85 24.71
C ILE A 342 4.67 17.19 23.98
N GLN A 343 3.94 17.26 22.87
CA GLN A 343 3.77 18.51 22.10
C GLN A 343 2.41 19.14 22.41
N GLY A 344 2.28 19.78 23.58
CA GLY A 344 1.05 20.45 23.99
C GLY A 344 -0.07 19.50 24.45
N GLN A 345 0.26 18.23 24.73
CA GLN A 345 -0.68 17.27 25.32
C GLN A 345 -0.76 17.47 26.83
N ASP A 346 -1.98 17.42 27.37
CA ASP A 346 -2.28 17.51 28.80
C ASP A 346 -2.43 16.15 29.49
N VAL A 347 -2.35 15.06 28.71
CA VAL A 347 -2.47 13.67 29.16
C VAL A 347 -1.28 12.84 28.70
N LEU A 348 -0.72 12.04 29.62
CA LEU A 348 0.33 11.08 29.29
C LEU A 348 -0.30 9.80 28.73
N ASN A 349 -0.04 9.48 27.46
CA ASN A 349 -0.46 8.21 26.87
C ASN A 349 0.68 7.18 26.98
N LEU A 350 0.56 6.29 27.97
CA LEU A 350 1.51 5.23 28.25
C LEU A 350 0.98 3.83 27.88
N GLN A 351 -0.05 3.72 27.03
CA GLN A 351 -0.63 2.42 26.66
C GLN A 351 0.37 1.46 26.02
N SER A 352 1.35 2.01 25.28
CA SER A 352 2.40 1.22 24.63
C SER A 352 3.61 0.96 25.54
N PHE A 353 3.64 1.52 26.76
CA PHE A 353 4.71 1.25 27.72
C PHE A 353 4.53 -0.16 28.30
N GLN A 354 5.56 -0.99 28.15
CA GLN A 354 5.64 -2.33 28.72
C GLN A 354 6.73 -2.39 29.77
N TYR A 355 6.35 -2.64 31.03
CA TYR A 355 7.29 -2.83 32.14
C TYR A 355 8.18 -4.06 31.89
N GLY A 356 9.46 -3.98 32.25
CA GLY A 356 10.46 -5.03 32.00
C GLY A 356 10.98 -5.09 30.55
N ARG A 357 10.21 -4.60 29.57
CA ARG A 357 10.69 -4.43 28.18
C ARG A 357 11.43 -3.12 27.99
N HIS A 358 10.86 -2.03 28.49
CA HIS A 358 11.49 -0.72 28.42
C HIS A 358 12.27 -0.46 29.70
N ASP A 359 13.51 0.01 29.53
CA ASP A 359 14.45 0.27 30.63
C ASP A 359 14.49 1.74 31.06
N ALA A 360 13.72 2.61 30.39
CA ALA A 360 13.50 4.00 30.79
C ALA A 360 12.23 4.57 30.14
N LEU A 361 11.73 5.67 30.72
CA LEU A 361 10.67 6.52 30.16
C LEU A 361 11.24 7.91 29.85
N ILE A 362 11.17 8.32 28.59
CA ILE A 362 11.63 9.64 28.15
C ILE A 362 10.42 10.48 27.75
N LEU A 363 10.17 11.53 28.53
CA LEU A 363 9.18 12.57 28.25
C LEU A 363 9.85 13.65 27.40
N ASP A 364 9.66 13.55 26.09
CA ASP A 364 10.35 14.39 25.11
C ASP A 364 9.61 15.70 24.86
N ASN A 365 10.34 16.81 24.82
CA ASN A 365 9.85 18.14 24.44
C ASN A 365 8.77 18.71 25.36
N LEU A 366 8.94 18.57 26.68
CA LEU A 366 8.00 19.11 27.66
C LEU A 366 7.91 20.64 27.55
N VAL A 367 6.69 21.15 27.40
CA VAL A 367 6.42 22.60 27.25
C VAL A 367 6.20 23.28 28.61
N GLU A 368 5.64 22.58 29.59
CA GLU A 368 5.28 23.16 30.90
C GLU A 368 5.49 22.18 32.06
N TRP A 369 5.99 22.71 33.19
CA TRP A 369 6.17 21.95 34.44
C TRP A 369 4.86 21.53 35.12
N SER A 370 3.75 22.19 34.78
CA SER A 370 2.40 21.89 35.28
C SER A 370 2.02 20.42 35.06
N LEU A 371 2.43 19.85 33.92
CA LEU A 371 2.18 18.45 33.58
C LEU A 371 2.91 17.48 34.53
N ILE A 372 4.15 17.79 34.91
CA ILE A 372 4.92 16.97 35.86
C ILE A 372 4.24 16.98 37.22
N LEU A 373 3.75 18.14 37.66
CA LEU A 373 2.99 18.27 38.92
C LEU A 373 1.66 17.51 38.88
N LYS A 374 0.95 17.53 37.73
CA LYS A 374 -0.29 16.77 37.52
C LYS A 374 -0.08 15.26 37.69
N TYR A 375 1.04 14.73 37.19
CA TYR A 375 1.37 13.30 37.26
C TYR A 375 2.42 12.94 38.31
N ARG A 376 2.58 13.77 39.36
CA ARG A 376 3.66 13.64 40.35
C ARG A 376 3.76 12.26 41.04
N ALA A 377 2.62 11.62 41.32
CA ALA A 377 2.61 10.31 41.97
C ALA A 377 3.13 9.21 41.03
N LEU A 378 2.66 9.21 39.77
CA LEU A 378 3.13 8.32 38.72
C LEU A 378 4.62 8.52 38.42
N LEU A 379 5.03 9.77 38.27
CA LEU A 379 6.37 10.17 37.83
C LEU A 379 7.46 10.05 38.91
N GLN A 380 7.09 9.73 40.15
CA GLN A 380 8.03 9.32 41.20
C GLN A 380 8.43 7.85 41.11
N ALA A 381 7.93 7.09 40.12
CA ALA A 381 8.30 5.70 39.89
C ALA A 381 8.17 4.85 41.18
N ASN A 382 7.06 5.05 41.91
CA ASN A 382 6.82 4.35 43.16
C ASN A 382 6.29 2.92 42.94
N VAL A 383 6.09 2.16 44.02
CA VAL A 383 5.61 0.77 43.99
C VAL A 383 4.12 0.63 43.66
N ASP A 384 3.40 1.73 43.46
CA ASP A 384 1.96 1.68 43.20
C ASP A 384 1.66 1.41 41.72
N LEU A 385 0.52 0.76 41.47
CA LEU A 385 -0.05 0.58 40.15
C LEU A 385 -0.99 1.75 39.84
N HIS A 386 -0.66 2.53 38.82
CA HIS A 386 -1.39 3.75 38.47
C HIS A 386 -2.39 3.47 37.37
N MET A 387 -3.62 3.96 37.53
CA MET A 387 -4.65 3.92 36.49
C MET A 387 -4.59 5.19 35.65
N LEU A 388 -4.46 5.05 34.33
CA LEU A 388 -4.48 6.13 33.35
C LEU A 388 -5.62 5.92 32.34
N GLY A 389 -5.92 6.93 31.54
CA GLY A 389 -6.95 6.84 30.49
C GLY A 389 -8.38 6.92 31.00
N GLU A 390 -8.63 7.71 32.06
CA GLU A 390 -9.97 7.91 32.60
C GLU A 390 -10.91 8.49 31.53
N SER A 391 -11.83 7.64 31.06
CA SER A 391 -13.02 8.06 30.32
C SER A 391 -14.24 7.96 31.25
N ALA A 392 -15.30 8.72 30.95
CA ALA A 392 -16.55 8.69 31.74
C ALA A 392 -17.15 7.27 31.87
N THR A 393 -16.81 6.35 30.97
CA THR A 393 -17.28 4.95 30.97
C THR A 393 -16.24 3.95 31.50
N GLY A 394 -15.00 4.37 31.78
CA GLY A 394 -13.91 3.49 32.22
C GLY A 394 -13.35 2.52 31.17
N ILE A 395 -13.98 2.41 29.99
CA ILE A 395 -13.62 1.44 28.94
C ILE A 395 -12.21 1.67 28.38
N TYR A 396 -11.69 2.90 28.47
CA TYR A 396 -10.35 3.25 27.99
C TYR A 396 -9.31 3.35 29.11
N SER A 397 -9.66 2.95 30.34
CA SER A 397 -8.72 2.94 31.45
C SER A 397 -7.70 1.80 31.30
N TYR A 398 -6.45 2.07 31.66
CA TYR A 398 -5.36 1.10 31.62
C TYR A 398 -4.41 1.32 32.79
N SER A 399 -3.79 0.25 33.27
CA SER A 399 -2.86 0.27 34.39
C SER A 399 -1.43 0.42 33.91
N VAL A 400 -0.63 1.20 34.65
CA VAL A 400 0.80 1.39 34.40
C VAL A 400 1.57 1.19 35.70
N PHE A 401 2.65 0.41 35.61
CA PHE A 401 3.59 0.18 36.69
C PHE A 401 4.97 0.71 36.28
N LEU A 402 5.54 1.63 37.08
CA LEU A 402 6.79 2.34 36.78
C LEU A 402 7.86 2.18 37.86
N TRP A 403 7.69 1.25 38.80
CA TRP A 403 8.63 1.12 39.92
C TRP A 403 10.06 0.88 39.44
N GLY A 404 10.98 1.75 39.91
CA GLY A 404 12.40 1.66 39.57
C GLY A 404 12.74 2.03 38.12
N VAL A 405 11.78 2.49 37.32
CA VAL A 405 12.02 2.92 35.93
C VAL A 405 12.67 4.31 35.93
N PRO A 406 13.84 4.51 35.30
CA PRO A 406 14.40 5.83 35.06
C PRO A 406 13.47 6.70 34.23
N ILE A 407 13.12 7.88 34.74
CA ILE A 407 12.28 8.85 34.04
C ILE A 407 13.10 10.09 33.71
N CYS A 408 13.22 10.39 32.42
CA CYS A 408 13.94 11.54 31.91
C CYS A 408 13.01 12.48 31.15
N VAL A 409 13.24 13.78 31.26
CA VAL A 409 12.47 14.85 30.64
C VAL A 409 13.42 15.70 29.80
N THR A 410 13.04 16.03 28.57
CA THR A 410 13.77 17.02 27.77
C THR A 410 12.93 18.28 27.61
N LEU A 411 13.57 19.44 27.77
CA LEU A 411 12.92 20.75 27.68
C LEU A 411 13.71 21.66 26.74
N ASP A 412 13.02 22.55 26.04
CA ASP A 412 13.66 23.62 25.29
C ASP A 412 14.08 24.78 26.21
N ALA A 413 15.06 25.56 25.76
CA ALA A 413 15.68 26.63 26.55
C ALA A 413 14.71 27.77 26.88
N ASP A 414 13.64 27.93 26.10
CA ASP A 414 12.60 28.94 26.26
C ASP A 414 11.48 28.53 27.22
N VAL A 415 11.47 27.28 27.70
CA VAL A 415 10.53 26.84 28.74
C VAL A 415 10.80 27.60 30.04
N ASP A 416 9.75 28.28 30.55
CA ASP A 416 9.83 29.08 31.76
C ASP A 416 10.26 28.23 32.96
N SER A 417 11.30 28.71 33.64
CA SER A 417 11.86 28.06 34.82
C SER A 417 11.24 28.53 36.13
N THR A 418 10.43 29.59 36.09
CA THR A 418 9.77 30.16 37.28
C THR A 418 8.92 29.11 38.02
N PRO A 419 8.09 28.26 37.36
CA PRO A 419 7.32 27.23 38.06
C PRO A 419 8.20 26.19 38.76
N PHE A 420 9.37 25.86 38.17
CA PHE A 420 10.34 24.96 38.79
C PHE A 420 10.96 25.59 40.04
N LEU A 421 11.35 26.87 39.95
CA LEU A 421 11.96 27.61 41.06
C LEU A 421 10.95 27.95 42.17
N ALA A 422 9.66 28.07 41.86
CA ALA A 422 8.62 28.34 42.84
C ALA A 422 8.12 27.05 43.56
N SER A 423 8.33 25.88 42.96
CA SER A 423 7.80 24.62 43.48
C SER A 423 8.86 23.85 44.29
N GLU A 424 8.68 23.83 45.60
CA GLU A 424 9.50 23.00 46.50
C GLU A 424 9.47 21.52 46.10
N TRP A 425 8.32 21.04 45.62
CA TRP A 425 8.18 19.64 45.18
C TRP A 425 9.08 19.34 43.98
N LEU A 426 9.12 20.22 42.97
CA LEU A 426 9.97 20.01 41.79
C LEU A 426 11.44 20.02 42.17
N GLN A 427 11.87 20.97 43.00
CA GLN A 427 13.26 21.04 43.46
C GLN A 427 13.67 19.80 44.26
N ALA A 428 12.76 19.25 45.08
CA ALA A 428 13.05 18.05 45.86
C ALA A 428 13.12 16.78 45.00
N ASN A 429 12.35 16.70 43.91
CA ASN A 429 12.10 15.45 43.16
C ASN A 429 12.66 15.42 41.74
N VAL A 430 13.26 16.50 41.25
CA VAL A 430 13.79 16.60 39.89
C VAL A 430 15.25 17.06 39.91
N TYR A 431 16.13 16.21 39.40
CA TYR A 431 17.48 16.60 39.01
C TYR A 431 17.41 17.37 37.70
N ARG A 432 17.91 18.61 37.66
CA ARG A 432 17.82 19.46 36.46
C ARG A 432 19.20 19.93 36.03
N ASP A 433 19.59 19.54 34.83
CA ASP A 433 20.74 20.10 34.12
C ASP A 433 20.26 21.10 33.06
N VAL A 434 20.94 22.23 32.95
CA VAL A 434 20.64 23.29 31.99
C VAL A 434 21.87 23.48 31.10
N LEU A 435 21.73 23.17 29.81
CA LEU A 435 22.78 23.37 28.83
C LEU A 435 22.96 24.87 28.54
N PRO A 436 24.21 25.37 28.58
CA PRO A 436 24.51 26.73 28.12
C PRO A 436 24.11 26.93 26.65
N VAL A 437 23.85 28.20 26.29
CA VAL A 437 23.58 28.55 24.89
C VAL A 437 24.76 28.15 24.00
N GLY A 438 24.46 27.43 22.92
CA GLY A 438 25.47 26.89 21.99
C GLY A 438 26.02 25.51 22.36
N ALA A 439 25.87 25.06 23.62
CA ALA A 439 26.32 23.73 24.03
C ALA A 439 25.53 22.63 23.32
N LYS A 440 26.22 21.52 23.02
CA LYS A 440 25.68 20.33 22.35
C LYS A 440 25.96 19.09 23.20
N CYS A 441 25.04 18.13 23.17
CA CYS A 441 25.19 16.86 23.89
C CYS A 441 26.17 15.88 23.19
N TYR A 442 26.75 16.26 22.06
CA TYR A 442 27.72 15.47 21.31
C TYR A 442 29.05 16.22 21.23
N LEU A 443 30.13 15.48 21.01
CA LEU A 443 31.44 16.06 20.78
C LEU A 443 31.50 16.59 19.35
N GLU A 444 31.82 17.88 19.21
CA GLU A 444 32.13 18.48 17.92
C GLU A 444 33.53 18.01 17.50
N GLY A 445 33.57 17.05 16.58
CA GLY A 445 34.80 16.64 15.90
C GLY A 445 34.68 16.90 14.41
N GLU A 446 35.81 17.07 13.72
CA GLU A 446 35.86 16.89 12.27
C GLU A 446 35.26 15.50 11.99
N ARG A 447 34.10 15.45 11.33
CA ARG A 447 33.55 14.18 10.84
C ARG A 447 34.69 13.51 10.11
N ALA A 448 35.16 12.37 10.65
CA ALA A 448 36.34 11.69 10.13
C ALA A 448 36.27 11.72 8.61
N SER A 449 37.18 12.45 7.97
CA SER A 449 37.30 12.59 6.52
C SER A 449 37.78 11.29 5.88
N GLY A 450 37.52 10.16 6.53
CA GLY A 450 37.85 8.82 6.11
C GLY A 450 37.02 8.42 4.90
N SER A 451 37.72 8.30 3.76
CA SER A 451 37.48 7.35 2.66
C SER A 451 36.09 6.71 2.70
N GLY A 452 35.11 7.42 2.15
CA GLY A 452 33.72 7.05 2.27
C GLY A 452 33.40 5.66 1.70
N PRO A 453 32.48 4.90 2.31
CA PRO A 453 31.82 3.82 1.61
C PRO A 453 30.90 4.46 0.55
N GLY A 454 31.24 4.30 -0.74
CA GLY A 454 30.48 4.83 -1.88
C GLY A 454 29.00 4.39 -1.98
N ASN A 455 28.48 3.67 -0.99
CA ASN A 455 27.10 3.21 -0.90
C ASN A 455 26.16 4.16 -0.12
N ALA A 456 26.64 4.92 0.87
CA ALA A 456 25.76 5.77 1.67
C ALA A 456 25.15 6.93 0.87
N THR A 457 25.95 7.51 -0.04
CA THR A 457 25.48 8.56 -0.96
C THR A 457 24.45 7.99 -1.94
N ARG A 458 24.63 6.76 -2.45
CA ARG A 458 23.68 6.11 -3.37
C ARG A 458 22.32 5.79 -2.73
N VAL A 459 22.28 5.38 -1.47
CA VAL A 459 21.02 5.10 -0.76
C VAL A 459 20.27 6.39 -0.43
N CYS A 460 20.99 7.44 -0.02
CA CYS A 460 20.41 8.76 0.20
C CYS A 460 19.93 9.38 -1.13
N ASP A 461 20.64 9.15 -2.23
CA ASP A 461 20.25 9.61 -3.56
C ASP A 461 19.07 8.80 -4.13
N GLN A 462 18.92 7.49 -3.85
CA GLN A 462 17.72 6.71 -4.23
C GLN A 462 16.48 7.08 -3.38
N ALA A 463 16.64 7.33 -2.08
CA ALA A 463 15.58 7.83 -1.21
C ALA A 463 15.21 9.29 -1.52
N LYS A 464 16.18 10.08 -1.98
CA LYS A 464 15.92 11.39 -2.57
C LYS A 464 15.28 11.26 -3.94
N GLN A 465 15.65 10.33 -4.82
CA GLN A 465 15.01 10.20 -6.14
C GLN A 465 13.52 9.82 -6.07
N THR A 466 13.08 9.25 -4.94
CA THR A 466 11.67 9.00 -4.62
C THR A 466 10.96 10.16 -3.89
N ARG A 467 11.69 11.19 -3.42
CA ARG A 467 11.14 12.39 -2.73
C ARG A 467 11.52 13.75 -3.34
N SER A 468 12.54 13.85 -4.19
CA SER A 468 13.17 15.08 -4.69
C SER A 468 12.70 15.44 -6.09
N ASP A 469 11.40 15.32 -6.30
CA ASP A 469 10.71 15.98 -7.41
C ASP A 469 10.07 17.31 -6.99
N SER A 470 10.41 17.80 -5.79
CA SER A 470 10.03 19.13 -5.30
C SER A 470 11.25 19.86 -4.72
N SER A 471 11.40 21.13 -5.10
CA SER A 471 12.43 22.09 -4.69
C SER A 471 13.84 21.97 -5.32
N ARG A 472 13.97 22.44 -6.56
CA ARG A 472 15.03 23.40 -6.96
C ARG A 472 14.62 24.08 -8.27
N GLY A 473 14.63 25.41 -8.27
CA GLY A 473 13.97 26.27 -9.25
C GLY A 473 14.37 26.02 -10.71
N SER A 474 13.45 25.40 -11.45
CA SER A 474 13.17 25.62 -12.88
C SER A 474 11.91 24.82 -13.22
N THR A 475 10.81 25.50 -13.48
CA THR A 475 9.48 24.93 -13.78
C THR A 475 9.46 24.20 -15.11
N LYS A 476 10.00 22.97 -15.18
CA LYS A 476 9.69 22.07 -16.28
C LYS A 476 8.31 21.46 -16.05
N LEU A 477 7.37 21.73 -16.96
CA LEU A 477 6.10 20.99 -17.09
C LEU A 477 6.39 19.47 -17.12
N LYS A 478 5.87 18.71 -16.15
CA LYS A 478 6.02 17.25 -16.06
C LYS A 478 4.71 16.54 -16.43
N GLY A 479 4.77 15.24 -16.73
CA GLY A 479 3.66 14.42 -17.28
C GLY A 479 2.33 14.35 -16.50
N ARG A 480 2.20 15.05 -15.36
CA ARG A 480 0.93 15.34 -14.69
C ARG A 480 0.86 16.84 -14.38
N THR A 481 0.67 17.65 -15.41
CA THR A 481 0.50 19.09 -15.25
C THR A 481 -0.98 19.41 -14.99
N SER A 482 -1.28 20.27 -14.01
CA SER A 482 -2.61 20.84 -13.80
C SER A 482 -2.95 21.91 -14.84
N LEU A 483 -4.23 22.21 -15.05
CA LEU A 483 -4.64 23.26 -15.99
C LEU A 483 -4.09 24.64 -15.58
N ALA A 484 -4.04 24.94 -14.28
CA ALA A 484 -3.48 26.19 -13.76
C ALA A 484 -2.00 26.34 -14.14
N GLU A 485 -1.21 25.28 -13.98
CA GLU A 485 0.21 25.26 -14.39
C GLU A 485 0.37 25.41 -15.91
N ILE A 486 -0.55 24.88 -16.74
CA ILE A 486 -0.54 25.11 -18.20
C ILE A 486 -0.87 26.57 -18.54
N LEU A 487 -1.81 27.18 -17.82
CA LEU A 487 -2.20 28.58 -18.04
C LEU A 487 -1.10 29.55 -17.61
N GLU A 488 -0.33 29.22 -16.58
CA GLU A 488 0.79 30.02 -16.07
C GLU A 488 2.11 29.76 -16.82
N ALA A 489 2.25 28.62 -17.51
CA ALA A 489 3.46 28.29 -18.26
C ALA A 489 3.77 29.28 -19.40
N SER A 490 5.07 29.49 -19.63
CA SER A 490 5.54 30.31 -20.73
C SER A 490 5.26 29.63 -22.09
N PRO A 491 5.04 30.39 -23.18
CA PRO A 491 4.83 29.81 -24.50
C PRO A 491 5.94 28.85 -24.96
N VAL A 492 7.18 29.07 -24.48
CA VAL A 492 8.33 28.20 -24.79
C VAL A 492 8.25 26.86 -24.07
N GLU A 493 7.79 26.83 -22.82
CA GLU A 493 7.60 25.59 -22.07
C GLU A 493 6.48 24.75 -22.69
N ILE A 494 5.37 25.39 -23.06
CA ILE A 494 4.25 24.73 -23.73
C ILE A 494 4.67 24.19 -25.10
N ALA A 495 5.39 24.99 -25.89
CA ALA A 495 5.90 24.57 -27.20
C ALA A 495 6.80 23.32 -27.10
N LYS A 496 7.68 23.24 -26.09
CA LYS A 496 8.53 22.06 -25.88
C LYS A 496 7.72 20.80 -25.61
N VAL A 497 6.69 20.88 -24.77
CA VAL A 497 5.81 19.75 -24.47
C VAL A 497 5.05 19.33 -25.73
N LEU A 498 4.55 20.29 -26.52
CA LEU A 498 3.83 19.98 -27.76
C LEU A 498 4.74 19.39 -28.85
N ILE A 499 6.00 19.81 -28.95
CA ILE A 499 7.00 19.20 -29.84
C ILE A 499 7.33 17.77 -29.38
N GLU A 500 7.56 17.55 -28.09
CA GLU A 500 7.85 16.20 -27.53
C GLU A 500 6.69 15.22 -27.76
N LYS A 501 5.46 15.73 -27.85
CA LYS A 501 4.25 14.95 -28.13
C LYS A 501 3.85 14.95 -29.61
N ASN A 502 4.71 15.43 -30.51
CA ASN A 502 4.49 15.49 -31.97
C ASN A 502 3.27 16.32 -32.43
N PHE A 503 2.80 17.29 -31.64
CA PHE A 503 1.72 18.21 -32.04
C PHE A 503 2.24 19.46 -32.78
N CYS A 504 3.48 19.86 -32.53
CA CYS A 504 4.15 20.96 -33.24
C CYS A 504 5.41 20.47 -33.96
N SER A 505 5.73 21.14 -35.07
CA SER A 505 6.91 20.82 -35.88
C SER A 505 8.22 20.90 -35.08
N GLU A 506 9.11 19.93 -35.34
CA GLU A 506 10.49 19.96 -34.86
C GLU A 506 11.27 21.15 -35.46
N ALA A 507 12.53 21.32 -35.03
CA ALA A 507 13.39 22.37 -35.55
C ALA A 507 13.51 22.28 -37.08
N PRO A 508 13.41 23.40 -37.82
CA PRO A 508 13.50 23.39 -39.27
C PRO A 508 14.82 22.79 -39.77
N ALA A 509 14.76 22.02 -40.85
CA ALA A 509 15.96 21.48 -41.49
C ALA A 509 16.91 22.61 -41.92
N ALA A 510 18.22 22.36 -41.88
CA ALA A 510 19.27 23.35 -42.17
C ALA A 510 19.06 24.13 -43.48
N LYS A 511 18.47 23.50 -44.50
CA LYS A 511 18.17 24.08 -45.82
C LYS A 511 17.16 25.23 -45.80
N THR A 512 16.41 25.42 -44.71
CA THR A 512 15.44 26.51 -44.55
C THR A 512 16.09 27.86 -44.18
N CYS A 513 17.37 27.85 -43.79
CA CYS A 513 18.17 29.05 -43.50
C CYS A 513 19.20 29.33 -44.62
N SER A 514 19.37 30.58 -45.03
CA SER A 514 20.48 31.00 -45.92
C SER A 514 21.86 30.69 -45.32
N CYS A 515 21.94 30.60 -44.00
CA CYS A 515 23.14 30.28 -43.22
C CYS A 515 23.42 28.78 -43.06
N GLN A 516 22.53 27.91 -43.52
CA GLN A 516 22.59 26.44 -43.37
C GLN A 516 22.83 25.93 -41.93
N SER A 517 22.53 26.73 -40.90
CA SER A 517 22.74 26.32 -39.51
C SER A 517 21.68 25.33 -39.04
N SER A 518 22.10 24.27 -38.36
CA SER A 518 21.24 23.35 -37.62
C SER A 518 20.88 23.84 -36.21
N LYS A 519 21.44 24.99 -35.77
CA LYS A 519 21.28 25.49 -34.40
C LYS A 519 20.12 26.46 -34.30
N TRP A 520 18.96 25.96 -33.86
CA TRP A 520 17.74 26.75 -33.60
C TRP A 520 17.48 26.93 -32.10
N LYS A 521 16.77 28.00 -31.74
CA LYS A 521 16.28 28.25 -30.37
C LYS A 521 14.83 28.71 -30.44
N LEU A 522 13.96 28.19 -29.57
CA LEU A 522 12.61 28.71 -29.41
C LEU A 522 12.66 30.06 -28.68
N GLU A 523 12.02 31.07 -29.25
CA GLU A 523 11.85 32.39 -28.64
C GLU A 523 10.38 32.83 -28.72
N PRO A 524 9.82 33.45 -27.67
CA PRO A 524 8.48 34.03 -27.71
C PRO A 524 8.48 35.31 -28.55
N ARG A 525 7.47 35.51 -29.39
CA ARG A 525 7.27 36.72 -30.18
C ARG A 525 5.78 36.97 -30.37
N GLY A 526 5.25 38.03 -29.75
CA GLY A 526 3.86 38.48 -29.95
C GLY A 526 2.79 37.44 -29.58
N GLY A 527 2.96 36.70 -28.48
CA GLY A 527 2.02 35.66 -28.04
C GLY A 527 2.18 34.30 -28.72
N ALA A 528 3.06 34.19 -29.72
CA ALA A 528 3.45 32.92 -30.36
C ALA A 528 4.88 32.50 -29.99
N CYS A 529 5.24 31.25 -30.28
CA CYS A 529 6.64 30.79 -30.23
C CYS A 529 7.17 30.58 -31.64
N ASN A 530 8.41 31.02 -31.89
CA ASN A 530 9.08 30.87 -33.18
C ASN A 530 10.44 30.20 -32.98
N TRP A 531 10.87 29.42 -33.97
CA TRP A 531 12.24 28.97 -34.10
C TRP A 531 13.11 30.12 -34.61
N ARG A 532 14.13 30.52 -33.86
CA ARG A 532 15.13 31.51 -34.28
C ARG A 532 16.47 30.83 -34.52
N CYS A 533 17.01 31.01 -35.71
CA CYS A 533 18.35 30.54 -36.03
C CYS A 533 19.38 31.32 -35.20
N LYS A 534 20.29 30.61 -34.52
CA LYS A 534 21.31 31.25 -33.67
C LYS A 534 22.35 32.04 -34.47
N VAL A 535 22.52 31.76 -35.76
CA VAL A 535 23.54 32.38 -36.63
C VAL A 535 23.00 33.64 -37.31
N CYS A 536 22.08 33.50 -38.28
CA CYS A 536 21.59 34.66 -39.05
C CYS A 536 20.34 35.32 -38.46
N ARG A 537 19.85 34.85 -37.30
CA ARG A 537 18.65 35.35 -36.63
C ARG A 537 17.33 35.23 -37.40
N LYS A 538 17.30 34.50 -38.54
CA LYS A 538 16.06 34.17 -39.26
C LYS A 538 15.08 33.47 -38.33
N THR A 539 13.83 33.91 -38.34
CA THR A 539 12.74 33.33 -37.54
C THR A 539 11.80 32.54 -38.43
N VAL A 540 11.45 31.33 -38.01
CA VAL A 540 10.43 30.46 -38.61
C VAL A 540 9.32 30.27 -37.58
N ALA A 541 8.07 30.46 -37.98
CA ALA A 541 6.95 30.25 -37.07
C ALA A 541 6.86 28.77 -36.65
N LEU A 542 6.58 28.51 -35.37
CA LEU A 542 6.25 27.15 -34.94
C LEU A 542 4.88 26.81 -35.50
N THR A 543 4.83 25.94 -36.51
CA THR A 543 3.58 25.46 -37.10
C THR A 543 3.19 24.14 -36.46
N ASN A 544 1.89 23.90 -36.30
CA ASN A 544 1.37 22.57 -35.99
C ASN A 544 1.75 21.62 -37.14
N VAL A 545 2.01 20.36 -36.83
CA VAL A 545 2.47 19.35 -37.82
C VAL A 545 1.43 19.19 -38.93
N ASP A 546 0.15 19.34 -38.59
CA ASP A 546 -0.97 19.38 -39.53
C ASP A 546 -1.72 20.72 -39.40
N ALA A 547 -1.43 21.67 -40.28
CA ALA A 547 -2.20 22.92 -40.36
C ALA A 547 -3.67 22.67 -40.79
N ASP A 548 -3.92 21.52 -41.40
CA ASP A 548 -5.25 21.09 -41.86
C ASP A 548 -6.13 20.56 -40.72
N LEU A 549 -5.53 20.11 -39.61
CA LEU A 549 -6.21 19.60 -38.41
C LEU A 549 -7.08 20.65 -37.68
N PHE A 550 -6.95 21.93 -38.05
CA PHE A 550 -7.76 23.03 -37.52
C PHE A 550 -8.36 23.91 -38.63
N GLY A 551 -8.58 23.34 -39.83
CA GLY A 551 -9.19 24.06 -40.95
C GLY A 551 -8.43 25.34 -41.36
N GLY A 552 -7.10 25.32 -41.25
CA GLY A 552 -6.23 26.47 -41.56
C GLY A 552 -6.20 27.58 -40.50
N GLN A 553 -6.94 27.46 -39.38
CA GLN A 553 -6.88 28.45 -38.29
C GLN A 553 -5.68 28.23 -37.37
N ARG A 554 -4.95 29.31 -37.08
CA ARG A 554 -3.83 29.30 -36.12
C ARG A 554 -4.35 29.48 -34.70
N LEU A 555 -4.42 28.40 -33.95
CA LEU A 555 -4.76 28.45 -32.52
C LEU A 555 -3.54 28.85 -31.66
N PRO A 556 -3.73 29.64 -30.59
CA PRO A 556 -2.67 29.90 -29.61
C PRO A 556 -2.18 28.60 -28.95
N LEU A 557 -0.88 28.51 -28.64
CA LEU A 557 -0.30 27.31 -27.99
C LEU A 557 -0.99 26.94 -26.68
N LYS A 558 -1.45 27.95 -25.91
CA LYS A 558 -2.22 27.75 -24.67
C LYS A 558 -3.58 27.09 -24.92
N ALA A 559 -4.24 27.44 -26.03
CA ALA A 559 -5.52 26.84 -26.42
C ALA A 559 -5.36 25.36 -26.77
N ILE A 560 -4.30 25.02 -27.54
CA ILE A 560 -4.00 23.64 -27.94
C ILE A 560 -3.67 22.80 -26.70
N ALA A 561 -2.80 23.30 -25.82
CA ALA A 561 -2.42 22.60 -24.59
C ALA A 561 -3.60 22.44 -23.62
N GLY A 562 -4.44 23.46 -23.45
CA GLY A 562 -5.63 23.41 -22.62
C GLY A 562 -6.69 22.43 -23.15
N ALA A 563 -6.89 22.36 -24.47
CA ALA A 563 -7.80 21.40 -25.09
C ALA A 563 -7.31 19.94 -24.91
N LEU A 564 -6.01 19.69 -25.09
CA LEU A 564 -5.41 18.37 -24.84
C LEU A 564 -5.49 17.96 -23.35
N TRP A 565 -5.38 18.92 -22.44
CA TRP A 565 -5.56 18.69 -21.01
C TRP A 565 -7.00 18.34 -20.65
N LEU A 566 -7.98 19.09 -21.19
CA LEU A 566 -9.41 18.79 -20.98
C LEU A 566 -9.78 17.41 -21.51
N TYR A 567 -9.26 17.05 -22.69
CA TYR A 567 -9.49 15.72 -23.27
C TYR A 567 -8.90 14.59 -22.40
N SER A 568 -7.68 14.78 -21.87
CA SER A 568 -7.00 13.77 -21.06
C SER A 568 -7.46 13.69 -19.60
N SER A 569 -8.05 14.75 -19.05
CA SER A 569 -8.47 14.86 -17.64
C SER A 569 -9.84 14.23 -17.32
N LYS A 570 -10.56 13.71 -18.32
CA LYS A 570 -11.92 13.14 -18.19
C LYS A 570 -12.98 14.12 -17.65
N LEU A 571 -12.72 15.42 -17.71
CA LEU A 571 -13.70 16.44 -17.31
C LEU A 571 -14.81 16.55 -18.36
N HIS A 572 -16.06 16.61 -17.91
CA HIS A 572 -17.24 16.79 -18.75
C HIS A 572 -17.61 18.27 -18.81
N LEU A 573 -16.99 19.01 -19.73
CA LEU A 573 -17.33 20.41 -19.98
C LEU A 573 -18.06 20.55 -21.31
N SER A 574 -19.09 21.40 -21.36
CA SER A 574 -19.69 21.76 -22.64
C SER A 574 -18.69 22.55 -23.49
N PRO A 575 -18.82 22.58 -24.82
CA PRO A 575 -17.97 23.42 -25.66
C PRO A 575 -17.99 24.90 -25.25
N ASP A 576 -19.12 25.40 -24.72
CA ASP A 576 -19.26 26.77 -24.21
C ASP A 576 -18.44 26.97 -22.93
N ASP A 577 -18.46 26.00 -22.01
CA ASP A 577 -17.64 26.04 -20.79
C ASP A 577 -16.15 25.96 -21.11
N CYS A 578 -15.76 25.14 -22.10
CA CYS A 578 -14.39 25.07 -22.61
C CYS A 578 -13.97 26.40 -23.25
N SER A 579 -14.87 27.06 -23.97
CA SER A 579 -14.65 28.37 -24.62
C SER A 579 -14.37 29.45 -23.60
N LEU A 580 -15.18 29.49 -22.55
CA LEU A 580 -15.01 30.38 -21.42
C LEU A 580 -13.70 30.12 -20.67
N LEU A 581 -13.36 28.84 -20.45
CA LEU A 581 -12.18 28.42 -19.69
C LEU A 581 -10.87 28.66 -20.44
N LEU A 582 -10.86 28.46 -21.75
CA LEU A 582 -9.66 28.58 -22.59
C LEU A 582 -9.51 29.95 -23.25
N GLY A 583 -10.55 30.80 -23.20
CA GLY A 583 -10.55 32.11 -23.85
C GLY A 583 -10.49 32.03 -25.38
N VAL A 584 -11.08 30.99 -25.95
CA VAL A 584 -11.07 30.70 -27.40
C VAL A 584 -12.50 30.68 -27.90
N ASP A 585 -12.75 31.17 -29.11
CA ASP A 585 -14.08 31.17 -29.73
C ASP A 585 -14.70 29.75 -29.72
N HIS A 586 -15.96 29.66 -29.30
CA HIS A 586 -16.70 28.40 -29.20
C HIS A 586 -16.72 27.63 -30.54
N ARG A 587 -16.76 28.31 -31.69
CA ARG A 587 -16.69 27.64 -33.00
C ARG A 587 -15.35 26.96 -33.20
N ALA A 588 -14.25 27.58 -32.78
CA ALA A 588 -12.92 27.00 -32.90
C ALA A 588 -12.73 25.78 -31.96
N ILE A 589 -13.29 25.81 -30.75
CA ILE A 589 -13.31 24.64 -29.86
C ILE A 589 -14.19 23.52 -30.40
N ARG A 590 -15.35 23.87 -30.96
CA ARG A 590 -16.25 22.91 -31.58
C ARG A 590 -15.62 22.24 -32.79
N THR A 591 -14.99 23.02 -33.68
CA THR A 591 -14.19 22.49 -34.79
C THR A 591 -13.05 21.62 -34.29
N LEU A 592 -12.34 22.02 -33.23
CA LEU A 592 -11.27 21.22 -32.65
C LEU A 592 -11.77 19.86 -32.12
N PHE A 593 -12.92 19.83 -31.43
CA PHE A 593 -13.54 18.57 -31.01
C PHE A 593 -14.04 17.74 -32.20
N GLU A 594 -14.67 18.37 -33.19
CA GLU A 594 -15.19 17.69 -34.40
C GLU A 594 -14.05 17.10 -35.24
N THR A 595 -12.95 17.83 -35.46
CA THR A 595 -11.77 17.36 -36.20
C THR A 595 -11.00 16.30 -35.43
N PHE A 596 -10.87 16.44 -34.10
CA PHE A 596 -10.30 15.38 -33.27
C PHE A 596 -11.16 14.10 -33.35
N ASN A 597 -12.48 14.22 -33.35
CA ASN A 597 -13.40 13.10 -33.52
C ASN A 597 -13.25 12.46 -34.91
N GLN A 598 -13.19 13.26 -35.98
CA GLN A 598 -13.05 12.78 -37.35
C GLN A 598 -11.74 12.05 -37.62
N HIS A 599 -10.63 12.42 -36.96
CA HIS A 599 -9.32 11.79 -37.21
C HIS A 599 -8.96 10.69 -36.22
N PHE A 600 -9.31 10.85 -34.93
CA PHE A 600 -8.91 9.87 -33.91
C PHE A 600 -9.94 8.76 -33.70
N VAL A 601 -11.24 8.99 -33.95
CA VAL A 601 -12.25 7.92 -33.84
C VAL A 601 -12.02 6.82 -34.88
N PRO A 602 -11.75 7.09 -36.17
CA PRO A 602 -11.44 6.03 -37.13
C PRO A 602 -10.16 5.25 -36.82
N ILE A 603 -9.17 5.87 -36.17
CA ILE A 603 -7.95 5.19 -35.71
C ILE A 603 -8.26 4.29 -34.52
N ILE A 604 -9.08 4.77 -33.57
CA ILE A 604 -9.57 3.98 -32.43
C ILE A 604 -10.47 2.84 -32.91
N ASP A 605 -11.31 3.08 -33.92
CA ASP A 605 -12.19 2.08 -34.54
C ASP A 605 -11.38 1.09 -35.39
N GLN A 606 -10.35 1.49 -36.14
CA GLN A 606 -9.40 0.55 -36.78
C GLN A 606 -8.63 -0.29 -35.76
N MET A 607 -8.24 0.28 -34.62
CA MET A 607 -7.62 -0.47 -33.53
C MET A 607 -8.60 -1.43 -32.86
N ASN A 608 -9.91 -1.15 -32.89
CA ASN A 608 -10.97 -2.03 -32.37
C ASN A 608 -11.46 -3.05 -33.40
N ASP A 609 -11.49 -2.74 -34.70
CA ASP A 609 -11.86 -3.64 -35.79
C ASP A 609 -10.74 -4.65 -36.07
N ALA A 610 -9.48 -4.27 -35.87
CA ALA A 610 -8.36 -5.22 -35.81
C ALA A 610 -8.47 -6.22 -34.65
N ILE A 611 -9.31 -5.95 -33.65
CA ILE A 611 -9.62 -6.85 -32.52
C ILE A 611 -10.83 -7.76 -32.86
N VAL A 612 -11.58 -7.50 -33.94
CA VAL A 612 -12.77 -8.25 -34.34
C VAL A 612 -12.65 -8.76 -35.78
N VAL A 613 -11.82 -9.78 -36.04
CA VAL A 613 -12.00 -10.65 -37.21
C VAL A 613 -11.68 -12.10 -36.83
N GLY A 614 -12.71 -12.96 -36.84
CA GLY A 614 -12.59 -14.41 -36.63
C GLY A 614 -13.89 -15.20 -36.41
N LEU A 615 -14.91 -15.04 -37.29
CA LEU A 615 -15.99 -16.00 -37.67
C LEU A 615 -17.02 -16.44 -36.57
N CYS A 616 -18.34 -16.63 -36.77
CA CYS A 616 -19.18 -16.92 -37.95
C CYS A 616 -20.51 -16.15 -37.95
N SER A 617 -21.02 -15.91 -39.16
CA SER A 617 -22.33 -15.38 -39.55
C SER A 617 -23.50 -16.33 -39.25
N ALA A 618 -24.57 -15.80 -38.66
CA ALA A 618 -25.92 -16.29 -38.85
C ALA A 618 -26.86 -15.07 -38.88
N ASP A 619 -27.55 -14.92 -40.00
CA ASP A 619 -28.50 -13.83 -40.26
C ASP A 619 -29.65 -13.83 -39.25
N VAL A 620 -29.94 -12.64 -38.69
CA VAL A 620 -31.20 -12.36 -38.02
C VAL A 620 -31.68 -11.00 -38.54
N GLU A 621 -32.83 -11.02 -39.22
CA GLU A 621 -33.53 -9.86 -39.76
C GLU A 621 -33.77 -8.80 -38.67
N LEU A 622 -33.47 -7.54 -39.02
CA LEU A 622 -33.77 -6.37 -38.20
C LEU A 622 -35.08 -5.76 -38.69
N ASP A 623 -36.14 -5.97 -37.93
CA ASP A 623 -37.41 -5.26 -38.13
C ASP A 623 -37.30 -3.78 -37.75
N GLU A 624 -37.93 -2.96 -38.59
CA GLU A 624 -38.01 -1.51 -38.50
C GLU A 624 -38.65 -1.02 -37.20
N ILE A 625 -38.00 -0.05 -36.54
CA ILE A 625 -38.70 0.89 -35.65
C ILE A 625 -38.37 2.31 -36.09
N SER A 626 -39.34 2.92 -36.75
CA SER A 626 -39.36 4.34 -37.09
C SER A 626 -39.72 5.18 -35.85
N PHE A 627 -39.01 6.29 -35.61
CA PHE A 627 -39.52 7.38 -34.79
C PHE A 627 -39.21 8.74 -35.42
N ARG A 628 -40.30 9.51 -35.60
CA ARG A 628 -40.35 10.84 -36.20
C ARG A 628 -39.67 11.89 -35.33
N SER A 629 -39.13 12.88 -36.04
CA SER A 629 -38.46 14.06 -35.54
C SER A 629 -39.41 15.07 -34.87
N SER A 630 -38.93 15.72 -33.82
CA SER A 630 -39.36 17.07 -33.44
C SER A 630 -38.29 17.76 -32.60
N GLY A 631 -37.69 18.84 -33.13
CA GLY A 631 -36.96 19.84 -32.36
C GLY A 631 -35.45 19.94 -32.64
N ARG A 632 -35.06 20.94 -33.44
CA ARG A 632 -33.67 21.37 -33.67
C ARG A 632 -33.10 21.97 -32.37
N ALA A 633 -32.25 21.23 -31.65
CA ALA A 633 -31.13 21.73 -30.81
C ALA A 633 -30.53 20.64 -29.89
N HIS A 634 -30.18 19.44 -30.37
CA HIS A 634 -29.53 18.42 -29.51
C HIS A 634 -28.56 17.51 -30.27
N GLY A 635 -27.60 18.09 -30.99
CA GLY A 635 -26.72 17.34 -31.89
C GLY A 635 -25.48 16.66 -31.28
N ILE A 636 -25.10 16.89 -30.01
CA ILE A 636 -23.80 16.41 -29.49
C ILE A 636 -23.89 15.60 -28.18
N VAL A 637 -25.07 15.43 -27.58
CA VAL A 637 -25.23 14.63 -26.35
C VAL A 637 -25.39 13.11 -26.65
N TRP A 638 -25.55 12.71 -27.91
CA TRP A 638 -25.99 11.35 -28.26
C TRP A 638 -24.89 10.29 -28.44
N LEU A 639 -23.61 10.67 -28.56
CA LEU A 639 -22.55 9.70 -28.89
C LEU A 639 -22.05 8.84 -27.71
N LYS A 640 -22.30 9.24 -26.45
CA LYS A 640 -22.10 8.34 -25.30
C LYS A 640 -23.32 7.51 -24.93
N TYR A 641 -24.51 7.87 -25.41
CA TYR A 641 -25.72 7.09 -25.14
C TYR A 641 -25.76 5.76 -25.89
N LEU A 642 -25.14 5.66 -27.07
CA LEU A 642 -24.98 4.36 -27.76
C LEU A 642 -24.02 3.41 -27.02
N ALA A 643 -23.00 3.94 -26.33
CA ALA A 643 -22.07 3.12 -25.55
C ALA A 643 -22.65 2.68 -24.20
N VAL A 644 -23.59 3.45 -23.63
CA VAL A 644 -24.25 3.12 -22.36
C VAL A 644 -25.49 2.25 -22.56
N ALA A 645 -26.21 2.38 -23.68
CA ALA A 645 -27.33 1.48 -24.00
C ALA A 645 -26.92 0.01 -24.23
N ARG A 646 -25.64 -0.26 -24.56
CA ARG A 646 -25.07 -1.63 -24.62
C ARG A 646 -24.59 -2.18 -23.27
N ARG A 647 -24.68 -1.41 -22.19
CA ARG A 647 -24.44 -1.88 -20.82
C ARG A 647 -25.65 -1.56 -19.96
N GLY A 648 -26.59 -2.51 -19.93
CA GLY A 648 -27.81 -2.43 -19.14
C GLY A 648 -27.58 -1.83 -17.76
N SER A 649 -28.16 -0.67 -17.52
CA SER A 649 -28.29 -0.03 -16.22
C SER A 649 -29.59 0.75 -16.24
N SER A 650 -30.50 0.36 -15.35
CA SER A 650 -31.83 0.92 -15.19
C SER A 650 -31.74 2.40 -14.76
N LEU A 651 -32.49 3.27 -15.45
CA LEU A 651 -32.69 4.67 -15.10
C LEU A 651 -33.51 4.81 -13.82
N VAL A 652 -33.00 5.57 -12.84
CA VAL A 652 -33.82 6.17 -11.78
C VAL A 652 -34.20 7.58 -12.23
N TRP A 653 -35.51 7.83 -12.33
CA TRP A 653 -36.05 9.17 -12.55
C TRP A 653 -35.89 10.02 -11.28
N LEU A 654 -35.29 11.21 -11.39
CA LEU A 654 -35.49 12.28 -10.42
C LEU A 654 -36.35 13.37 -11.07
N LYS A 655 -37.55 13.53 -10.51
CA LYS A 655 -38.57 14.52 -10.89
C LYS A 655 -38.10 15.93 -10.52
N ARG A 656 -38.41 16.88 -11.40
CA ARG A 656 -38.34 18.35 -11.24
C ARG A 656 -38.54 18.83 -9.80
N LEU A 657 -37.59 19.62 -9.30
CA LEU A 657 -37.85 20.72 -8.37
C LEU A 657 -37.37 22.00 -9.02
N GLY A 658 -38.31 22.91 -9.27
CA GLY A 658 -38.07 24.19 -9.92
C GLY A 658 -37.77 25.27 -8.90
N TYR A 659 -36.84 26.15 -9.24
CA TYR A 659 -36.82 27.50 -8.70
C TYR A 659 -36.59 28.51 -9.83
N ARG A 660 -37.51 29.48 -9.91
CA ARG A 660 -37.39 30.72 -10.66
C ARG A 660 -36.33 31.59 -10.00
N ILE A 661 -35.42 32.16 -10.80
CA ILE A 661 -34.71 33.38 -10.42
C ILE A 661 -35.46 34.53 -11.08
N ALA A 662 -35.98 35.44 -10.25
CA ALA A 662 -36.29 36.80 -10.63
C ALA A 662 -35.52 37.72 -9.67
N ALA A 663 -34.58 38.47 -10.22
CA ALA A 663 -34.15 39.75 -9.65
C ALA A 663 -35.10 40.86 -10.22
N PRO A 664 -35.05 42.15 -9.83
CA PRO A 664 -34.08 42.83 -8.95
C PRO A 664 -34.71 43.88 -7.98
N PHE A 665 -33.84 44.61 -7.28
CA PHE A 665 -33.92 46.03 -6.85
C PHE A 665 -33.92 46.41 -5.34
N LEU A 666 -32.98 47.35 -5.07
CA LEU A 666 -32.99 48.51 -4.16
C LEU A 666 -32.59 48.39 -2.67
N LEU A 667 -31.44 49.04 -2.42
CA LEU A 667 -31.15 50.09 -1.42
C LEU A 667 -31.05 49.79 0.09
N LYS A 668 -29.94 50.33 0.61
CA LYS A 668 -29.73 51.09 1.87
C LYS A 668 -29.36 50.36 3.17
N ARG A 669 -28.09 50.61 3.54
CA ARG A 669 -27.56 51.26 4.76
C ARG A 669 -27.96 50.74 6.17
N CYS A 670 -26.89 50.49 6.94
CA CYS A 670 -26.64 50.86 8.34
C CYS A 670 -27.52 50.22 9.44
N SER A 671 -26.90 49.45 10.36
CA SER A 671 -26.49 49.89 11.72
C SER A 671 -26.40 48.71 12.72
N ALA A 672 -25.43 48.89 13.62
CA ALA A 672 -25.03 48.29 14.90
C ALA A 672 -25.95 47.28 15.68
N PRO A 673 -25.36 46.56 16.67
CA PRO A 673 -25.90 45.35 17.33
C PRO A 673 -26.54 45.65 18.70
N GLU A 674 -27.14 44.62 19.34
CA GLU A 674 -27.26 44.38 20.81
C GLU A 674 -28.23 43.19 21.11
N PRO A 675 -28.27 42.59 22.32
CA PRO A 675 -28.10 41.15 22.53
C PRO A 675 -29.24 40.47 23.31
N GLY A 676 -29.06 39.17 23.62
CA GLY A 676 -29.74 38.51 24.75
C GLY A 676 -30.34 37.15 24.42
N PHE A 677 -29.73 36.08 24.93
CA PHE A 677 -30.43 34.81 25.14
C PHE A 677 -30.03 34.22 26.49
N GLU A 678 -31.03 34.18 27.38
CA GLU A 678 -30.99 33.54 28.70
C GLU A 678 -31.14 32.01 28.58
N LEU A 679 -30.47 31.33 29.52
CA LEU A 679 -30.54 29.89 29.78
C LEU A 679 -31.85 29.53 30.51
N HIS A 680 -32.55 28.51 30.01
CA HIS A 680 -33.50 27.74 30.81
C HIS A 680 -32.88 26.41 31.26
N ARG A 681 -32.75 26.26 32.58
CA ARG A 681 -32.62 25.00 33.31
C ARG A 681 -33.98 24.28 33.29
N VAL A 682 -33.97 22.98 33.03
CA VAL A 682 -35.09 22.09 33.38
C VAL A 682 -34.54 20.93 34.19
N SER A 683 -35.24 20.71 35.31
CA SER A 683 -35.16 19.64 36.31
C SER A 683 -35.25 18.23 35.74
#